data_AF-Q1ZAB7-F1
#
_entry.id   AF-Q1ZAB7-F1
#
_cell.length_a   1.000
_cell.length_b   1.000
_cell.length_c   1.000
_cell.angle_alpha   90.00
_cell.angle_beta   90.00
_cell.angle_gamma   90.00
#
_symmetry.space_group_name_H-M   'P 1'
#
loop_
_entity.id
_entity.type
_entity.pdbx_description
1 polymer ?
#
loop_
_entity_poly.entity_id
_entity_poly.type
_entity_poly.pdbx_seq_one_letter_code
_entity_poly.pdbx_strand_id
1 'polypeptide(L)'
;MVSIVIVSHSPDLAKGVHALAEQMTQGKVQIAVAAGVDDPENPIGTDAIAIMMAIEEVYSPDGVLVLVDMGSAILSTDMALELIGSEQAAHVHICAAPLIEGAMSASVAAATGMSLEDVTNEAHNALLAKYQLLNQRAKLPSGIPTDLLPTPADSENEIEIEWLVQNPHGIHARPASAIVGAISTFDAQIWLRCHNRRVSAKSINSIALLDVKQGDTLACIASGKEAQQALQAFQLLAHNHFNESIDEQIDIINNQNSVNTIAQVTDIIEDEHGCLRAIGISEGIAIAPIWHYRATMPKARDRRYLSYEQEWTLYTQACDAAQQELAQLAHRTALAGSKSESDIFTAHSAMLADPDLSNQIAQQLSNKINVENAWSSIIEQTAQAYKDISSEYMQARAKDIYDIGRRVMRLLIGEAEQKIVLTEPVILAAVDLSPSDTAQLDPAMIKGIILEQGGNTSHSAILARALGIPAITGLNKLMSRSQEGSVAVINGCSGEVWLSPTSLQLESAQKELEKQQFQKEQAQATMIEKAYTQDGISVDVFANLATLDDAEQALNSGAEGVGLVRSEFLFMEREQAPSEQYQYEFYSQIANSFGNKQVIIRTLDIGGDKPLAYLQQGHEDNPFLGCRGLRLCLQNEKLFKVQLSALLRARAKHPNLHVMFPMVSTPEELHQAKSLLNDCHNALQRDGISSAIPDIGIMIEVPAAVVNAKQLAKEVSFFSVGTNDLTQYVMAADRGNNAVSYLVSATQPAVLRMIELAVKAAHDAGITIGICGEMAGDPKLTETLIGMGVDKLSMSPIRIAAVKQAVRATHHQQAERKAKELLNAETLPQILAML
;
A
#
# COMPACT_ATOMS: atom_id res chain seq x y z
N MET A 1 -7.89 -30.44 39.73
CA MET A 1 -8.28 -29.90 38.42
C MET A 1 -8.38 -31.09 37.48
N VAL A 2 -9.32 -31.10 36.55
CA VAL A 2 -9.47 -32.22 35.61
C VAL A 2 -8.15 -32.43 34.85
N SER A 3 -7.66 -33.67 34.84
CA SER A 3 -6.46 -34.06 34.10
C SER A 3 -6.83 -34.72 32.77
N ILE A 4 -5.89 -34.76 31.83
CA ILE A 4 -6.16 -35.26 30.47
C ILE A 4 -5.20 -36.40 30.13
N VAL A 5 -5.73 -37.46 29.53
CA VAL A 5 -4.93 -38.54 28.95
C VAL A 5 -5.23 -38.61 27.46
N ILE A 6 -4.18 -38.50 26.64
CA ILE A 6 -4.26 -38.65 25.19
C ILE A 6 -3.86 -40.07 24.83
N VAL A 7 -4.80 -40.82 24.26
CA VAL A 7 -4.59 -42.19 23.79
C VAL A 7 -4.62 -42.22 22.27
N SER A 8 -3.55 -42.72 21.66
CA SER A 8 -3.40 -42.74 20.21
C SER A 8 -2.63 -43.96 19.73
N HIS A 9 -2.97 -44.48 18.56
CA HIS A 9 -2.22 -45.57 17.94
C HIS A 9 -0.82 -45.12 17.52
N SER A 10 -0.66 -43.83 17.17
CA SER A 10 0.62 -43.25 16.75
C SER A 10 1.27 -42.46 17.90
N PRO A 11 2.49 -42.84 18.33
CA PRO A 11 3.27 -42.06 19.30
C PRO A 11 3.57 -40.62 18.85
N ASP A 12 3.86 -40.42 17.56
CA ASP A 12 4.20 -39.10 17.02
C ASP A 12 2.98 -38.17 16.97
N LEU A 13 1.81 -38.71 16.62
CA LEU A 13 0.55 -37.95 16.68
C LEU A 13 0.25 -37.54 18.12
N ALA A 14 0.37 -38.46 19.07
CA ALA A 14 0.08 -38.20 20.47
C ALA A 14 1.00 -37.12 21.07
N LYS A 15 2.30 -37.17 20.74
CA LYS A 15 3.29 -36.13 21.10
C LYS A 15 2.96 -34.78 20.48
N GLY A 16 2.54 -34.77 19.21
CA GLY A 16 2.13 -33.54 18.52
C GLY A 16 0.91 -32.90 19.18
N VAL A 17 -0.10 -33.70 19.52
CA VAL A 17 -1.32 -33.21 20.22
C VAL A 17 -0.98 -32.72 21.63
N HIS A 18 -0.12 -33.44 22.37
CA HIS A 18 0.36 -33.01 23.68
C HIS A 18 1.07 -31.65 23.62
N ALA A 19 2.00 -31.46 22.69
CA ALA A 19 2.73 -30.20 22.53
C ALA A 19 1.80 -29.01 22.24
N LEU A 20 0.78 -29.21 21.41
CA LEU A 20 -0.22 -28.19 21.12
C LEU A 20 -1.05 -27.82 22.36
N ALA A 21 -1.54 -28.83 23.09
CA ALA A 21 -2.32 -28.63 24.31
C ALA A 21 -1.52 -27.96 25.43
N GLU A 22 -0.24 -28.33 25.58
CA GLU A 22 0.68 -27.74 26.56
C GLU A 22 0.97 -26.27 26.25
N GLN A 23 1.20 -25.93 24.97
CA GLN A 23 1.43 -24.55 24.54
C GLN A 23 0.21 -23.64 24.78
N MET A 24 -1.01 -24.17 24.56
CA MET A 24 -2.26 -23.43 24.78
C MET A 24 -2.53 -23.16 26.27
N THR A 25 -2.16 -24.09 27.15
CA THR A 25 -2.42 -23.99 28.59
C THR A 25 -1.24 -23.45 29.40
N GLN A 26 -0.07 -23.25 28.77
CA GLN A 26 1.18 -22.87 29.42
C GLN A 26 1.56 -23.84 30.56
N GLY A 27 1.27 -25.15 30.38
CA GLY A 27 1.57 -26.20 31.36
C GLY A 27 0.69 -26.19 32.63
N LYS A 28 -0.46 -25.50 32.61
CA LYS A 28 -1.37 -25.43 33.78
C LYS A 28 -2.17 -26.71 34.03
N VAL A 29 -2.28 -27.59 33.03
CA VAL A 29 -3.05 -28.85 33.10
C VAL A 29 -2.10 -30.03 33.05
N GLN A 30 -2.36 -31.04 33.87
CA GLN A 30 -1.63 -32.30 33.84
C GLN A 30 -2.12 -33.13 32.66
N ILE A 31 -1.22 -33.42 31.72
CA ILE A 31 -1.51 -34.19 30.51
C ILE A 31 -0.54 -35.35 30.42
N ALA A 32 -1.07 -36.58 30.29
CA ALA A 32 -0.27 -37.77 30.01
C ALA A 32 -0.62 -38.36 28.64
N VAL A 33 0.32 -39.11 28.08
CA VAL A 33 0.21 -39.70 26.75
C VAL A 33 0.42 -41.21 26.83
N ALA A 34 -0.53 -41.97 26.30
CA ALA A 34 -0.38 -43.42 26.11
C ALA A 34 -0.55 -43.73 24.62
N ALA A 35 0.55 -44.04 23.93
CA ALA A 35 0.50 -44.24 22.50
C ALA A 35 1.52 -45.25 21.97
N GLY A 36 1.10 -46.00 20.95
CA GLY A 36 1.88 -47.07 20.36
C GLY A 36 1.87 -48.37 21.17
N VAL A 37 2.60 -49.35 20.65
CA VAL A 37 2.93 -50.62 21.33
C VAL A 37 4.45 -50.78 21.36
N ASP A 38 4.96 -51.57 22.30
CA ASP A 38 6.39 -51.85 22.45
C ASP A 38 6.90 -52.85 21.38
N ASP A 39 6.70 -52.49 20.11
CA ASP A 39 7.24 -53.16 18.92
C ASP A 39 7.95 -52.12 18.03
N PRO A 40 9.29 -52.10 18.01
CA PRO A 40 10.06 -51.15 17.20
C PRO A 40 9.85 -51.28 15.69
N GLU A 41 9.44 -52.46 15.21
CA GLU A 41 9.19 -52.69 13.78
C GLU A 41 7.75 -52.31 13.40
N ASN A 42 6.80 -52.36 14.35
CA ASN A 42 5.39 -51.98 14.15
C ASN A 42 4.86 -51.15 15.33
N PRO A 43 5.31 -49.89 15.49
CA PRO A 43 5.04 -49.10 16.69
C PRO A 43 3.59 -48.57 16.78
N ILE A 44 2.73 -48.88 15.81
CA ILE A 44 1.36 -48.41 15.75
C ILE A 44 0.44 -49.38 16.50
N GLY A 45 -0.19 -48.91 17.58
CA GLY A 45 -1.10 -49.71 18.39
C GLY A 45 -1.47 -49.04 19.71
N THR A 46 -2.27 -49.71 20.53
CA THR A 46 -2.65 -49.24 21.86
C THR A 46 -2.46 -50.33 22.92
N ASP A 47 -1.67 -50.03 23.94
CA ASP A 47 -1.43 -50.92 25.08
C ASP A 47 -2.23 -50.49 26.32
N ALA A 48 -3.04 -51.40 26.87
CA ALA A 48 -3.84 -51.16 28.07
C ALA A 48 -2.98 -50.88 29.30
N ILE A 49 -1.77 -51.47 29.41
CA ILE A 49 -0.87 -51.24 30.53
C ILE A 49 -0.32 -49.80 30.47
N ALA A 50 0.09 -49.34 29.28
CA ALA A 50 0.53 -47.97 29.07
C ALA A 50 -0.57 -46.94 29.35
N ILE A 51 -1.82 -47.23 28.96
CA ILE A 51 -2.98 -46.38 29.26
C ILE A 51 -3.26 -46.33 30.76
N MET A 52 -3.21 -47.48 31.44
CA MET A 52 -3.36 -47.55 32.90
C MET A 52 -2.32 -46.68 33.60
N MET A 53 -1.04 -46.82 33.23
CA MET A 53 0.05 -46.03 33.80
C MET A 53 -0.13 -44.52 33.55
N ALA A 54 -0.57 -44.12 32.36
CA ALA A 54 -0.82 -42.73 32.04
C ALA A 54 -1.99 -42.14 32.87
N ILE A 55 -3.05 -42.92 33.11
CA ILE A 55 -4.16 -42.50 33.98
C ILE A 55 -3.69 -42.34 35.43
N GLU A 56 -2.88 -43.28 35.94
CA GLU A 56 -2.32 -43.21 37.29
C GLU A 56 -1.36 -42.02 37.47
N GLU A 57 -0.57 -41.69 36.44
CA GLU A 57 0.38 -40.57 36.45
C GLU A 57 -0.31 -39.22 36.69
N VAL A 58 -1.45 -38.99 36.03
CA VAL A 58 -2.17 -37.70 36.10
C VAL A 58 -3.45 -37.76 36.91
N TYR A 59 -3.68 -38.82 37.68
CA TYR A 59 -4.94 -39.00 38.41
C TYR A 59 -5.27 -37.79 39.30
N SER A 60 -6.52 -37.31 39.20
CA SER A 60 -7.05 -36.24 40.03
C SER A 60 -8.42 -36.61 40.61
N PRO A 61 -8.73 -36.27 41.88
CA PRO A 61 -10.07 -36.45 42.43
C PRO A 61 -11.14 -35.61 41.71
N ASP A 62 -10.72 -34.56 40.99
CA ASP A 62 -11.62 -33.73 40.17
C ASP A 62 -11.95 -34.38 38.81
N GLY A 63 -11.32 -35.52 38.48
CA GLY A 63 -11.60 -36.32 37.30
C GLY A 63 -10.44 -36.41 36.30
N VAL A 64 -10.45 -37.46 35.48
CA VAL A 64 -9.54 -37.67 34.35
C VAL A 64 -10.35 -37.84 33.08
N LEU A 65 -10.09 -37.02 32.06
CA LEU A 65 -10.70 -37.15 30.73
C LEU A 65 -9.73 -37.86 29.78
N VAL A 66 -10.14 -39.01 29.24
CA VAL A 66 -9.37 -39.81 28.29
C VAL A 66 -9.89 -39.58 26.88
N LEU A 67 -9.04 -39.03 26.01
CA LEU A 67 -9.35 -38.80 24.60
C LEU A 67 -8.69 -39.87 23.75
N VAL A 68 -9.47 -40.52 22.90
CA VAL A 68 -9.07 -41.68 22.10
C VAL A 68 -9.18 -41.36 20.60
N ASP A 69 -8.30 -41.93 19.78
CA ASP A 69 -8.23 -41.64 18.34
C ASP A 69 -9.12 -42.54 17.47
N MET A 70 -9.02 -43.85 17.67
CA MET A 70 -9.66 -44.89 16.86
C MET A 70 -10.36 -45.93 17.76
N GLY A 71 -11.30 -46.68 17.18
CA GLY A 71 -12.18 -47.59 17.94
C GLY A 71 -11.47 -48.68 18.77
N SER A 72 -10.29 -49.16 18.34
CA SER A 72 -9.50 -50.14 19.13
C SER A 72 -8.90 -49.55 20.40
N ALA A 73 -8.66 -48.23 20.45
CA ALA A 73 -8.17 -47.56 21.64
C ALA A 73 -9.20 -47.60 22.76
N ILE A 74 -10.50 -47.54 22.44
CA ILE A 74 -11.60 -47.65 23.42
C ILE A 74 -11.50 -48.97 24.17
N LEU A 75 -11.32 -50.09 23.45
CA LEU A 75 -11.21 -51.42 24.07
C LEU A 75 -9.96 -51.53 24.95
N SER A 76 -8.82 -50.98 24.51
CA SER A 76 -7.60 -50.93 25.33
C SER A 76 -7.79 -50.04 26.57
N THR A 77 -8.54 -48.95 26.47
CA THR A 77 -8.88 -48.07 27.61
C THR A 77 -9.86 -48.74 28.57
N ASP A 78 -10.90 -49.43 28.08
CA ASP A 78 -11.81 -50.20 28.92
C ASP A 78 -11.06 -51.30 29.69
N MET A 79 -10.16 -52.02 29.02
CA MET A 79 -9.30 -53.02 29.67
C MET A 79 -8.35 -52.37 30.69
N ALA A 80 -7.85 -51.15 30.43
CA ALA A 80 -7.07 -50.40 31.42
C ALA A 80 -7.91 -50.02 32.65
N LEU A 81 -9.18 -49.61 32.46
CA LEU A 81 -10.09 -49.29 33.57
C LEU A 81 -10.44 -50.51 34.42
N GLU A 82 -10.49 -51.72 33.84
CA GLU A 82 -10.65 -52.98 34.60
C GLU A 82 -9.42 -53.32 35.45
N LEU A 83 -8.23 -52.87 35.05
CA LEU A 83 -6.98 -53.06 35.78
C LEU A 83 -6.79 -52.02 36.89
N ILE A 84 -7.45 -50.86 36.79
CA ILE A 84 -7.48 -49.80 37.81
C ILE A 84 -8.52 -50.14 38.89
N GLY A 85 -8.26 -49.76 40.14
CA GLY A 85 -9.21 -49.98 41.23
C GLY A 85 -10.58 -49.31 40.99
N SER A 86 -11.68 -49.97 41.41
CA SER A 86 -13.07 -49.54 41.13
C SER A 86 -13.42 -48.12 41.61
N GLU A 87 -12.70 -47.60 42.59
CA GLU A 87 -12.88 -46.23 43.12
C GLU A 87 -12.24 -45.16 42.22
N GLN A 88 -11.07 -45.45 41.63
CA GLN A 88 -10.39 -44.55 40.69
C GLN A 88 -11.08 -44.57 39.32
N ALA A 89 -11.50 -45.75 38.85
CA ALA A 89 -12.20 -45.89 37.57
C ALA A 89 -13.49 -45.06 37.50
N ALA A 90 -14.17 -44.84 38.64
CA ALA A 90 -15.38 -44.00 38.71
C ALA A 90 -15.13 -42.51 38.38
N HIS A 91 -13.88 -42.05 38.44
CA HIS A 91 -13.49 -40.67 38.17
C HIS A 91 -12.84 -40.50 36.78
N VAL A 92 -12.80 -41.55 35.96
CA VAL A 92 -12.22 -41.52 34.61
C VAL A 92 -13.34 -41.56 33.58
N HIS A 93 -13.33 -40.61 32.63
CA HIS A 93 -14.33 -40.54 31.55
C HIS A 93 -13.65 -40.68 30.19
N ILE A 94 -14.13 -41.60 29.37
CA ILE A 94 -13.68 -41.77 27.98
C ILE A 94 -14.50 -40.84 27.09
N CYS A 95 -13.82 -40.02 26.30
CA CYS A 95 -14.42 -39.01 25.43
C CYS A 95 -14.23 -39.39 23.95
N ALA A 96 -15.34 -39.40 23.21
CA ALA A 96 -15.36 -39.71 21.78
C ALA A 96 -15.18 -38.46 20.88
N ALA A 97 -14.59 -37.39 21.42
CA ALA A 97 -14.30 -36.18 20.66
C ALA A 97 -13.16 -36.39 19.64
N PRO A 98 -13.10 -35.59 18.56
CA PRO A 98 -11.95 -35.60 17.67
C PRO A 98 -10.65 -35.34 18.46
N LEU A 99 -9.65 -36.21 18.29
CA LEU A 99 -8.48 -36.24 19.17
C LEU A 99 -7.78 -34.88 19.32
N ILE A 100 -7.57 -34.15 18.21
CA ILE A 100 -6.79 -32.90 18.21
C ILE A 100 -7.62 -31.75 18.79
N GLU A 101 -8.78 -31.47 18.19
CA GLU A 101 -9.64 -30.35 18.57
C GLU A 101 -10.23 -30.56 19.97
N GLY A 102 -10.59 -31.80 20.29
CA GLY A 102 -11.08 -32.21 21.60
C GLY A 102 -10.02 -32.05 22.68
N ALA A 103 -8.76 -32.46 22.43
CA ALA A 103 -7.68 -32.31 23.40
C ALA A 103 -7.35 -30.86 23.72
N MET A 104 -7.29 -29.98 22.71
CA MET A 104 -7.05 -28.56 22.93
C MET A 104 -8.20 -27.92 23.73
N SER A 105 -9.44 -28.17 23.31
CA SER A 105 -10.62 -27.56 23.96
C SER A 105 -10.79 -28.05 25.38
N ALA A 106 -10.60 -29.36 25.62
CA ALA A 106 -10.58 -29.95 26.96
C ALA A 106 -9.46 -29.35 27.84
N SER A 107 -8.27 -29.17 27.28
CA SER A 107 -7.12 -28.63 28.02
C SER A 107 -7.34 -27.19 28.43
N VAL A 108 -7.91 -26.36 27.56
CA VAL A 108 -8.28 -24.98 27.89
C VAL A 108 -9.39 -24.96 28.95
N ALA A 109 -10.45 -25.76 28.81
CA ALA A 109 -11.53 -25.85 29.78
C ALA A 109 -11.03 -26.31 31.16
N ALA A 110 -10.21 -27.36 31.20
CA ALA A 110 -9.60 -27.86 32.42
C ALA A 110 -8.72 -26.80 33.10
N ALA A 111 -7.91 -26.05 32.33
CA ALA A 111 -7.05 -24.97 32.85
C ALA A 111 -7.83 -23.85 33.55
N THR A 112 -9.10 -23.66 33.17
CA THR A 112 -10.01 -22.69 33.79
C THR A 112 -10.74 -23.22 35.03
N GLY A 113 -10.53 -24.48 35.40
CA GLY A 113 -11.11 -25.10 36.59
C GLY A 113 -12.55 -25.59 36.41
N MET A 114 -12.98 -25.86 35.17
CA MET A 114 -14.31 -26.40 34.87
C MET A 114 -14.49 -27.83 35.39
N SER A 115 -15.74 -28.24 35.58
CA SER A 115 -16.08 -29.60 36.03
C SER A 115 -15.76 -30.65 34.94
N LEU A 116 -15.58 -31.92 35.32
CA LEU A 116 -15.32 -32.99 34.35
C LEU A 116 -16.41 -33.09 33.27
N GLU A 117 -17.67 -32.85 33.65
CA GLU A 117 -18.81 -32.85 32.72
C GLU A 117 -18.70 -31.70 31.70
N ASP A 118 -18.38 -30.48 32.16
CA ASP A 118 -18.22 -29.32 31.28
C ASP A 118 -16.99 -29.45 30.35
N VAL A 119 -15.88 -29.97 30.87
CA VAL A 119 -14.67 -30.25 30.08
C VAL A 119 -14.97 -31.30 29.01
N THR A 120 -15.76 -32.34 29.35
CA THR A 120 -16.20 -33.37 28.40
C THR A 120 -17.13 -32.80 27.32
N ASN A 121 -18.03 -31.89 27.69
CA ASN A 121 -18.93 -31.23 26.74
C ASN A 121 -18.17 -30.32 25.76
N GLU A 122 -17.20 -29.55 26.25
CA GLU A 122 -16.37 -28.68 25.40
C GLU A 122 -15.52 -29.50 24.41
N ALA A 123 -14.99 -30.65 24.86
CA ALA A 123 -14.29 -31.58 23.98
C ALA A 123 -15.18 -32.09 22.83
N HIS A 124 -16.42 -32.53 23.13
CA HIS A 124 -17.37 -32.99 22.11
C HIS A 124 -17.78 -31.87 21.12
N ASN A 125 -17.91 -30.65 21.63
CA ASN A 125 -18.32 -29.49 20.85
C ASN A 125 -17.19 -28.93 19.97
N ALA A 126 -15.94 -29.33 20.19
CA ALA A 126 -14.79 -28.83 19.43
C ALA A 126 -14.92 -29.01 17.90
N LEU A 127 -15.64 -30.04 17.45
CA LEU A 127 -15.89 -30.28 16.03
C LEU A 127 -16.94 -29.32 15.43
N LEU A 128 -17.85 -28.80 16.25
CA LEU A 128 -18.93 -27.92 15.80
C LEU A 128 -18.38 -26.65 15.17
N ALA A 129 -17.28 -26.11 15.70
CA ALA A 129 -16.60 -24.95 15.13
C ALA A 129 -16.17 -25.21 13.68
N LYS A 130 -15.60 -26.38 13.37
CA LYS A 130 -15.23 -26.76 12.00
C LYS A 130 -16.45 -26.96 11.10
N TYR A 131 -17.50 -27.59 11.59
CA TYR A 131 -18.75 -27.75 10.83
C TYR A 131 -19.43 -26.42 10.55
N GLN A 132 -19.32 -25.46 11.47
CA GLN A 132 -19.84 -24.10 11.31
C GLN A 132 -19.00 -23.31 10.30
N LEU A 133 -17.67 -23.33 10.43
CA LEU A 133 -16.77 -22.68 9.48
C LEU A 133 -16.88 -23.23 8.06
N LEU A 134 -17.16 -24.52 7.92
CA LEU A 134 -17.34 -25.18 6.62
C LEU A 134 -18.79 -25.17 6.13
N ASN A 135 -19.74 -24.57 6.88
CA ASN A 135 -21.18 -24.62 6.60
C ASN A 135 -21.75 -26.04 6.43
N GLN A 136 -21.18 -27.02 7.12
CA GLN A 136 -21.56 -28.43 7.06
C GLN A 136 -22.48 -28.87 8.19
N ARG A 137 -23.08 -27.94 8.96
CA ARG A 137 -23.91 -28.23 10.15
C ARG A 137 -25.01 -29.29 9.91
N ALA A 138 -25.56 -29.34 8.69
CA ALA A 138 -26.56 -30.35 8.29
C ALA A 138 -26.03 -31.81 8.25
N LYS A 139 -24.70 -32.00 8.30
CA LYS A 139 -24.04 -33.32 8.34
C LYS A 139 -23.74 -33.81 9.77
N LEU A 140 -24.14 -33.06 10.81
CA LEU A 140 -23.97 -33.50 12.19
C LEU A 140 -24.89 -34.70 12.49
N PRO A 141 -24.42 -35.73 13.21
CA PRO A 141 -25.27 -36.81 13.68
C PRO A 141 -26.41 -36.26 14.55
N SER A 142 -27.65 -36.70 14.30
CA SER A 142 -28.81 -36.37 15.10
C SER A 142 -28.65 -36.95 16.52
N GLY A 143 -28.30 -36.11 17.48
CA GLY A 143 -28.00 -36.49 18.86
C GLY A 143 -27.09 -35.52 19.62
N ILE A 144 -26.37 -34.63 18.93
CA ILE A 144 -25.63 -33.52 19.56
C ILE A 144 -26.64 -32.40 19.88
N PRO A 145 -26.73 -31.92 21.14
CA PRO A 145 -27.66 -30.86 21.51
C PRO A 145 -27.54 -29.67 20.56
N THR A 146 -28.63 -29.41 19.84
CA THR A 146 -28.66 -28.46 18.71
C THR A 146 -29.09 -27.06 19.16
N ASP A 147 -29.23 -26.84 20.47
CA ASP A 147 -29.68 -25.57 21.07
C ASP A 147 -28.51 -24.62 21.32
N LEU A 148 -27.90 -24.13 20.25
CA LEU A 148 -27.17 -22.85 20.24
C LEU A 148 -27.35 -22.17 18.87
N LEU A 149 -28.61 -21.91 18.52
CA LEU A 149 -29.02 -20.88 17.57
C LEU A 149 -30.20 -20.11 18.20
N PRO A 150 -30.06 -18.81 18.49
CA PRO A 150 -31.21 -18.00 18.88
C PRO A 150 -32.16 -17.86 17.69
N THR A 151 -33.44 -18.12 17.94
CA THR A 151 -34.55 -17.64 17.08
C THR A 151 -34.79 -16.15 17.37
N PRO A 152 -35.31 -15.40 16.38
CA PRO A 152 -35.46 -13.96 16.49
C PRO A 152 -36.74 -13.59 17.26
N ALA A 153 -36.60 -13.21 18.53
CA ALA A 153 -37.18 -11.99 19.12
C ALA A 153 -36.93 -11.97 20.66
N ASP A 154 -36.48 -10.80 21.13
CA ASP A 154 -36.34 -10.34 22.51
C ASP A 154 -35.15 -10.84 23.36
N SER A 155 -34.03 -10.14 23.16
CA SER A 155 -33.17 -9.53 24.18
C SER A 155 -32.93 -10.29 25.51
N GLU A 156 -31.80 -10.99 25.61
CA GLU A 156 -30.90 -10.89 26.76
C GLU A 156 -29.45 -10.99 26.24
N ASN A 157 -28.72 -9.87 26.22
CA ASN A 157 -27.31 -9.69 25.82
C ASN A 157 -26.98 -9.33 24.35
N GLU A 158 -27.86 -8.67 23.59
CA GLU A 158 -27.38 -7.78 22.52
C GLU A 158 -26.84 -6.51 23.18
N ILE A 159 -25.57 -6.21 22.94
CA ILE A 159 -24.95 -4.95 23.36
C ILE A 159 -24.80 -4.08 22.13
N GLU A 160 -25.18 -2.82 22.27
CA GLU A 160 -25.22 -1.83 21.20
C GLU A 160 -24.41 -0.60 21.59
N ILE A 161 -23.64 -0.10 20.63
CA ILE A 161 -22.94 1.17 20.75
C ILE A 161 -23.25 1.98 19.51
N GLU A 162 -23.73 3.20 19.72
CA GLU A 162 -23.96 4.18 18.67
C GLU A 162 -22.72 5.05 18.48
N TRP A 163 -22.41 5.35 17.23
CA TRP A 163 -21.33 6.24 16.85
C TRP A 163 -21.83 7.27 15.85
N LEU A 164 -21.52 8.55 16.10
CA LEU A 164 -21.77 9.60 15.11
C LEU A 164 -20.68 9.55 14.06
N VAL A 165 -21.04 9.25 12.82
CA VAL A 165 -20.07 9.15 11.73
C VAL A 165 -19.55 10.54 11.39
N GLN A 166 -18.26 10.75 11.62
CA GLN A 166 -17.56 12.01 11.31
C GLN A 166 -16.78 11.96 10.00
N ASN A 167 -16.64 10.77 9.41
CA ASN A 167 -15.98 10.52 8.13
C ASN A 167 -16.59 11.39 7.01
N PRO A 168 -15.80 12.21 6.30
CA PRO A 168 -16.27 13.16 5.28
C PRO A 168 -17.13 12.52 4.18
N HIS A 169 -16.77 11.30 3.80
CA HIS A 169 -17.47 10.51 2.78
C HIS A 169 -18.40 9.42 3.35
N GLY A 170 -18.57 9.40 4.68
CA GLY A 170 -19.32 8.34 5.35
C GLY A 170 -18.56 7.02 5.42
N ILE A 171 -19.26 5.90 5.64
CA ILE A 171 -18.63 4.57 5.82
C ILE A 171 -18.53 3.85 4.47
N HIS A 172 -17.53 4.22 3.70
CA HIS A 172 -17.21 3.62 2.41
C HIS A 172 -16.31 2.37 2.54
N ALA A 173 -15.81 1.83 1.42
CA ALA A 173 -15.04 0.58 1.39
C ALA A 173 -13.76 0.55 2.27
N ARG A 174 -13.08 1.67 2.53
CA ARG A 174 -11.84 1.70 3.35
C ARG A 174 -12.17 1.71 4.85
N PRO A 175 -13.03 2.60 5.37
CA PRO A 175 -13.64 2.44 6.68
C PRO A 175 -14.28 1.08 6.90
N ALA A 176 -15.04 0.58 5.92
CA ALA A 176 -15.66 -0.74 5.96
C ALA A 176 -14.64 -1.87 6.05
N SER A 177 -13.56 -1.81 5.27
CA SER A 177 -12.45 -2.77 5.35
C SER A 177 -11.74 -2.72 6.70
N ALA A 178 -11.50 -1.52 7.24
CA ALA A 178 -10.93 -1.35 8.57
C ALA A 178 -11.86 -1.93 9.64
N ILE A 179 -13.17 -1.69 9.54
CA ILE A 179 -14.20 -2.25 10.44
C ILE A 179 -14.15 -3.77 10.37
N VAL A 180 -14.25 -4.34 9.17
CA VAL A 180 -14.22 -5.80 8.97
C VAL A 180 -12.93 -6.39 9.53
N GLY A 181 -11.77 -5.84 9.17
CA GLY A 181 -10.47 -6.33 9.65
C GLY A 181 -10.30 -6.25 11.17
N ALA A 182 -10.88 -5.21 11.80
CA ALA A 182 -10.84 -5.07 13.25
C ALA A 182 -11.76 -6.04 13.98
N ILE A 183 -12.88 -6.46 13.35
CA ILE A 183 -13.92 -7.22 14.06
C ILE A 183 -14.13 -8.66 13.57
N SER A 184 -13.59 -9.03 12.41
CA SER A 184 -13.78 -10.35 11.80
C SER A 184 -13.15 -11.48 12.61
N THR A 185 -12.13 -11.17 13.39
CA THR A 185 -11.38 -12.13 14.24
C THR A 185 -12.12 -12.55 15.49
N PHE A 186 -13.18 -11.83 15.89
CA PHE A 186 -13.91 -12.13 17.12
C PHE A 186 -15.04 -13.16 16.91
N ASP A 187 -15.18 -14.07 17.87
CA ASP A 187 -16.28 -15.03 18.01
C ASP A 187 -17.55 -14.33 18.55
N ALA A 188 -18.06 -13.42 17.72
CA ALA A 188 -19.30 -12.69 17.94
C ALA A 188 -20.05 -12.50 16.61
N GLN A 189 -21.39 -12.48 16.68
CA GLN A 189 -22.24 -11.97 15.62
C GLN A 189 -22.34 -10.46 15.76
N ILE A 190 -21.98 -9.73 14.71
CA ILE A 190 -21.86 -8.28 14.74
C ILE A 190 -22.58 -7.71 13.53
N TRP A 191 -23.40 -6.70 13.77
CA TRP A 191 -24.17 -6.01 12.75
C TRP A 191 -23.97 -4.51 12.84
N LEU A 192 -24.03 -3.85 11.69
CA LEU A 192 -24.15 -2.41 11.62
C LEU A 192 -25.57 -2.03 11.23
N ARG A 193 -26.11 -1.00 11.88
CA ARG A 193 -27.44 -0.47 11.61
C ARG A 193 -27.37 1.03 11.35
N CYS A 194 -27.95 1.44 10.22
CA CYS A 194 -28.15 2.85 9.87
C CYS A 194 -29.43 2.98 9.01
N HIS A 195 -30.17 4.07 9.15
CA HIS A 195 -31.44 4.34 8.42
C HIS A 195 -32.43 3.15 8.39
N ASN A 196 -32.64 2.49 9.53
CA ASN A 196 -33.49 1.28 9.66
C ASN A 196 -33.07 0.06 8.82
N ARG A 197 -31.86 0.06 8.24
CA ARG A 197 -31.26 -1.11 7.58
C ARG A 197 -30.18 -1.71 8.50
N ARG A 198 -30.19 -3.03 8.66
CA ARG A 198 -29.22 -3.80 9.45
C ARG A 198 -28.45 -4.72 8.50
N VAL A 199 -27.12 -4.64 8.52
CA VAL A 199 -26.25 -5.47 7.67
C VAL A 199 -25.16 -6.15 8.51
N SER A 200 -24.54 -7.19 7.96
CA SER A 200 -23.41 -7.86 8.59
C SER A 200 -22.22 -6.90 8.70
N ALA A 201 -21.64 -6.80 9.89
CA ALA A 201 -20.42 -6.00 10.09
C ALA A 201 -19.15 -6.76 9.63
N LYS A 202 -19.28 -8.01 9.18
CA LYS A 202 -18.18 -8.83 8.64
C LYS A 202 -18.09 -8.79 7.11
N SER A 203 -18.94 -8.01 6.43
CA SER A 203 -18.92 -7.87 4.97
C SER A 203 -18.68 -6.41 4.57
N ILE A 204 -17.64 -6.19 3.79
CA ILE A 204 -17.25 -4.85 3.33
C ILE A 204 -18.33 -4.27 2.43
N ASN A 205 -18.89 -5.08 1.52
CA ASN A 205 -19.94 -4.67 0.59
C ASN A 205 -21.24 -4.34 1.31
N SER A 206 -21.65 -5.16 2.28
CA SER A 206 -22.84 -4.90 3.09
C SER A 206 -22.76 -3.56 3.82
N ILE A 207 -21.60 -3.27 4.42
CA ILE A 207 -21.35 -2.01 5.14
C ILE A 207 -21.34 -0.84 4.15
N ALA A 208 -20.64 -0.96 3.03
CA ALA A 208 -20.58 0.08 2.00
C ALA A 208 -21.97 0.41 1.41
N LEU A 209 -22.83 -0.60 1.23
CA LEU A 209 -24.19 -0.47 0.69
C LEU A 209 -25.21 0.07 1.71
N LEU A 210 -24.85 0.24 2.99
CA LEU A 210 -25.68 0.95 3.97
C LEU A 210 -25.83 2.44 3.65
N ASP A 211 -25.01 3.01 2.75
CA ASP A 211 -25.00 4.45 2.39
C ASP A 211 -24.96 5.36 3.64
N VAL A 212 -24.14 4.98 4.63
CA VAL A 212 -23.93 5.76 5.85
C VAL A 212 -23.15 7.00 5.51
N LYS A 213 -23.69 8.18 5.81
CA LYS A 213 -23.10 9.49 5.48
C LYS A 213 -22.49 10.14 6.70
N GLN A 214 -21.72 11.19 6.46
CA GLN A 214 -21.26 12.07 7.52
C GLN A 214 -22.47 12.68 8.26
N GLY A 215 -22.44 12.62 9.60
CA GLY A 215 -23.52 13.08 10.46
C GLY A 215 -24.61 12.04 10.72
N ASP A 216 -24.56 10.86 10.07
CA ASP A 216 -25.46 9.75 10.41
C ASP A 216 -24.99 9.05 11.69
N THR A 217 -25.95 8.52 12.45
CA THR A 217 -25.69 7.64 13.58
C THR A 217 -25.56 6.20 13.07
N LEU A 218 -24.39 5.61 13.25
CA LEU A 218 -24.11 4.21 12.98
C LEU A 218 -24.15 3.42 14.29
N ALA A 219 -25.10 2.50 14.39
CA ALA A 219 -25.20 1.57 15.50
C ALA A 219 -24.41 0.28 15.20
N CYS A 220 -23.47 -0.07 16.07
CA CYS A 220 -22.81 -1.38 16.07
C CYS A 220 -23.45 -2.25 17.15
N ILE A 221 -24.04 -3.37 16.73
CA ILE A 221 -24.78 -4.31 17.57
C ILE A 221 -23.98 -5.61 17.58
N ALA A 222 -23.64 -6.12 18.75
CA ALA A 222 -22.91 -7.38 18.89
C ALA A 222 -23.61 -8.33 19.85
N SER A 223 -23.51 -9.63 19.56
CA SER A 223 -23.99 -10.73 20.42
C SER A 223 -23.04 -11.92 20.32
N GLY A 224 -22.86 -12.67 21.41
CA GLY A 224 -21.94 -13.82 21.47
C GLY A 224 -20.83 -13.68 22.51
N LYS A 225 -19.93 -14.67 22.56
CA LYS A 225 -18.91 -14.82 23.61
C LYS A 225 -17.93 -13.64 23.65
N GLU A 226 -17.60 -13.07 22.50
CA GLU A 226 -16.66 -11.94 22.38
C GLU A 226 -17.32 -10.61 21.99
N ALA A 227 -18.63 -10.47 22.22
CA ALA A 227 -19.38 -9.29 21.81
C ALA A 227 -18.81 -7.98 22.38
N GLN A 228 -18.30 -8.01 23.62
CA GLN A 228 -17.79 -6.83 24.30
C GLN A 228 -16.41 -6.43 23.79
N GLN A 229 -15.54 -7.40 23.51
CA GLN A 229 -14.24 -7.17 22.87
C GLN A 229 -14.41 -6.64 21.44
N ALA A 230 -15.37 -7.19 20.69
CA ALA A 230 -15.69 -6.74 19.35
C ALA A 230 -16.20 -5.28 19.32
N LEU A 231 -17.07 -4.90 20.26
CA LEU A 231 -17.51 -3.52 20.39
C LEU A 231 -16.40 -2.57 20.84
N GLN A 232 -15.48 -3.02 21.70
CA GLN A 232 -14.30 -2.22 22.08
C GLN A 232 -13.37 -2.00 20.89
N ALA A 233 -13.13 -3.02 20.07
CA ALA A 233 -12.35 -2.89 18.85
C ALA A 233 -13.03 -1.94 17.84
N PHE A 234 -14.35 -2.07 17.66
CA PHE A 234 -15.13 -1.13 16.86
C PHE A 234 -15.02 0.30 17.41
N GLN A 235 -15.15 0.50 18.73
CA GLN A 235 -15.01 1.81 19.35
C GLN A 235 -13.61 2.39 19.15
N LEU A 236 -12.55 1.63 19.43
CA LEU A 236 -11.17 2.09 19.25
C LEU A 236 -10.95 2.56 17.81
N LEU A 237 -11.47 1.79 16.86
CA LEU A 237 -11.39 2.11 15.45
C LEU A 237 -12.25 3.34 15.09
N ALA A 238 -13.46 3.45 15.64
CA ALA A 238 -14.36 4.58 15.42
C ALA A 238 -13.78 5.91 15.98
N HIS A 239 -13.06 5.85 17.11
CA HIS A 239 -12.33 7.00 17.67
C HIS A 239 -11.17 7.46 16.77
N ASN A 240 -10.62 6.56 15.96
CA ASN A 240 -9.66 6.89 14.90
C ASN A 240 -10.34 7.06 13.53
N HIS A 241 -11.63 7.38 13.52
CA HIS A 241 -12.44 7.61 12.31
C HIS A 241 -12.31 6.49 11.28
N PHE A 242 -12.26 5.25 11.74
CA PHE A 242 -12.08 4.06 10.90
C PHE A 242 -10.82 4.10 10.01
N ASN A 243 -9.75 4.72 10.52
CA ASN A 243 -8.47 4.93 9.84
C ASN A 243 -8.59 5.84 8.59
N GLU A 244 -9.54 6.76 8.59
CA GLU A 244 -9.73 7.80 7.58
C GLU A 244 -9.50 9.19 8.20
N SER A 245 -8.86 10.11 7.47
CA SER A 245 -8.64 11.48 7.97
C SER A 245 -9.91 12.31 7.80
N ILE A 246 -10.31 13.11 8.81
CA ILE A 246 -11.52 13.95 8.73
C ILE A 246 -11.28 15.29 8.01
N ASP A 247 -10.04 15.64 7.70
CA ASP A 247 -9.70 16.95 7.11
C ASP A 247 -10.20 17.17 5.66
N GLU A 248 -10.82 16.17 5.02
CA GLU A 248 -11.29 16.26 3.62
C GLU A 248 -12.51 17.18 3.41
N GLN A 249 -13.12 17.72 4.48
CA GLN A 249 -14.33 18.55 4.37
C GLN A 249 -14.12 19.95 3.74
N ILE A 250 -12.90 20.52 3.77
CA ILE A 250 -12.65 21.81 3.10
C ILE A 250 -12.47 21.63 1.58
N ASP A 251 -12.12 20.42 1.13
CA ASP A 251 -11.90 20.12 -0.28
C ASP A 251 -13.20 19.83 -1.05
N ILE A 252 -14.27 19.39 -0.37
CA ILE A 252 -15.51 18.99 -1.04
C ILE A 252 -16.51 20.14 -1.19
N ILE A 253 -16.61 21.07 -0.24
CA ILE A 253 -17.44 22.28 -0.44
C ILE A 253 -16.87 23.14 -1.57
N ASN A 254 -15.54 23.15 -1.72
CA ASN A 254 -14.88 23.76 -2.88
C ASN A 254 -14.98 22.88 -4.14
N ASN A 255 -14.94 21.55 -4.07
CA ASN A 255 -15.14 20.69 -5.24
C ASN A 255 -16.60 20.64 -5.74
N GLN A 256 -17.63 20.75 -4.90
CA GLN A 256 -19.02 20.77 -5.41
C GLN A 256 -19.39 22.09 -6.10
N ASN A 257 -18.78 23.21 -5.67
CA ASN A 257 -18.88 24.47 -6.40
C ASN A 257 -17.91 24.53 -7.59
N SER A 258 -16.77 23.83 -7.58
CA SER A 258 -15.80 23.86 -8.69
C SER A 258 -16.07 22.81 -9.77
N VAL A 259 -16.64 21.66 -9.42
CA VAL A 259 -17.11 20.65 -10.40
C VAL A 259 -18.34 21.18 -11.13
N ASN A 260 -19.25 21.90 -10.47
CA ASN A 260 -20.36 22.56 -11.16
C ASN A 260 -19.95 23.81 -11.99
N THR A 261 -18.72 24.31 -11.84
CA THR A 261 -18.23 25.44 -12.65
C THR A 261 -17.23 25.05 -13.76
N ILE A 262 -16.77 23.79 -13.81
CA ILE A 262 -15.95 23.26 -14.94
C ILE A 262 -16.64 22.10 -15.67
N ALA A 263 -17.61 21.41 -15.06
CA ALA A 263 -18.44 20.40 -15.75
C ALA A 263 -19.58 21.01 -16.59
N GLN A 264 -19.67 22.34 -16.68
CA GLN A 264 -20.54 23.02 -17.63
C GLN A 264 -19.72 23.83 -18.63
N VAL A 265 -19.54 23.22 -19.81
CA VAL A 265 -19.05 23.79 -21.06
C VAL A 265 -17.52 24.03 -21.13
N THR A 266 -16.80 23.02 -21.63
CA THR A 266 -15.81 23.28 -22.67
C THR A 266 -16.05 22.29 -23.80
N ASP A 267 -16.63 22.77 -24.89
CA ASP A 267 -16.52 22.08 -26.17
C ASP A 267 -15.04 21.76 -26.40
N ILE A 268 -14.73 20.51 -26.80
CA ILE A 268 -13.38 20.14 -27.21
C ILE A 268 -12.99 21.09 -28.34
N ILE A 269 -12.01 21.96 -28.09
CA ILE A 269 -11.56 22.95 -29.06
C ILE A 269 -10.71 22.20 -30.07
N GLU A 270 -11.33 21.90 -31.20
CA GLU A 270 -10.67 21.50 -32.42
C GLU A 270 -10.24 22.76 -33.15
N ASP A 271 -8.94 22.93 -33.38
CA ASP A 271 -8.45 24.06 -34.16
C ASP A 271 -8.77 23.90 -35.66
N GLU A 272 -8.51 24.96 -36.44
CA GLU A 272 -8.73 24.97 -37.89
C GLU A 272 -7.86 23.96 -38.67
N HIS A 273 -6.96 23.26 -37.98
CA HIS A 273 -6.06 22.24 -38.51
C HIS A 273 -6.38 20.83 -37.99
N GLY A 274 -7.50 20.64 -37.28
CA GLY A 274 -7.93 19.33 -36.76
C GLY A 274 -7.14 18.84 -35.55
N CYS A 275 -6.43 19.72 -34.84
CA CYS A 275 -5.77 19.41 -33.58
C CYS A 275 -6.78 19.48 -32.43
N LEU A 276 -6.86 18.42 -31.63
CA LEU A 276 -7.59 18.41 -30.39
C LEU A 276 -6.64 18.68 -29.22
N ARG A 277 -7.10 19.49 -28.26
CA ARG A 277 -6.39 19.75 -27.01
C ARG A 277 -6.88 18.82 -25.90
N ALA A 278 -5.95 18.05 -25.35
CA ALA A 278 -6.12 17.13 -24.25
C ALA A 278 -5.17 17.48 -23.09
N ILE A 279 -5.28 16.77 -21.98
CA ILE A 279 -4.35 16.88 -20.85
C ILE A 279 -3.22 15.88 -21.07
N GLY A 280 -1.99 16.38 -21.20
CA GLY A 280 -0.79 15.56 -21.25
C GLY A 280 -0.55 14.83 -19.93
N ILE A 281 -0.36 13.51 -19.99
CA ILE A 281 -0.10 12.68 -18.82
C ILE A 281 1.36 12.24 -18.79
N SER A 282 1.85 11.65 -19.88
CA SER A 282 3.15 11.01 -19.96
C SER A 282 3.85 11.48 -21.22
N GLU A 283 5.10 11.92 -21.09
CA GLU A 283 5.83 12.61 -22.14
C GLU A 283 6.15 11.72 -23.34
N GLY A 284 6.37 12.37 -24.49
CA GLY A 284 6.80 11.73 -25.74
C GLY A 284 5.76 11.85 -26.84
N ILE A 285 6.14 11.42 -28.04
CA ILE A 285 5.31 11.43 -29.23
C ILE A 285 4.99 9.99 -29.63
N ALA A 286 3.74 9.69 -29.91
CA ALA A 286 3.35 8.42 -30.50
C ALA A 286 2.65 8.62 -31.84
N ILE A 287 3.02 7.77 -32.80
CA ILE A 287 2.44 7.71 -34.13
C ILE A 287 2.11 6.25 -34.39
N ALA A 288 0.83 5.88 -34.40
CA ALA A 288 0.38 4.52 -34.71
C ALA A 288 -1.13 4.49 -35.02
N PRO A 289 -1.65 3.40 -35.60
CA PRO A 289 -3.08 3.15 -35.71
C PRO A 289 -3.77 3.17 -34.35
N ILE A 290 -4.97 3.76 -34.28
CA ILE A 290 -5.82 3.73 -33.08
C ILE A 290 -6.40 2.32 -32.92
N TRP A 291 -6.35 1.79 -31.70
CA TRP A 291 -7.05 0.57 -31.32
C TRP A 291 -8.01 0.85 -30.16
N HIS A 292 -9.28 0.49 -30.33
CA HIS A 292 -10.33 0.80 -29.35
C HIS A 292 -10.43 -0.30 -28.30
N TYR A 293 -10.02 0.03 -27.08
CA TYR A 293 -10.21 -0.85 -25.95
C TYR A 293 -11.54 -0.59 -25.23
N ARG A 294 -12.29 -1.67 -25.04
CA ARG A 294 -13.49 -1.70 -24.20
C ARG A 294 -13.40 -2.86 -23.24
N ALA A 295 -13.31 -2.58 -21.96
CA ALA A 295 -13.42 -3.60 -20.94
C ALA A 295 -14.85 -4.16 -20.90
N THR A 296 -15.03 -5.41 -21.31
CA THR A 296 -16.31 -6.13 -21.21
C THR A 296 -16.13 -7.40 -20.38
N MET A 297 -17.11 -7.72 -19.55
CA MET A 297 -17.18 -9.01 -18.85
C MET A 297 -17.15 -10.15 -19.87
N PRO A 298 -16.22 -11.12 -19.76
CA PRO A 298 -16.21 -12.29 -20.61
C PRO A 298 -17.55 -13.02 -20.54
N LYS A 299 -18.02 -13.54 -21.68
CA LYS A 299 -19.30 -14.27 -21.71
C LYS A 299 -19.15 -15.61 -20.98
N ALA A 300 -20.14 -15.93 -20.13
CA ALA A 300 -20.24 -17.25 -19.52
C ALA A 300 -20.26 -18.34 -20.59
N ARG A 301 -19.55 -19.45 -20.34
CA ARG A 301 -19.60 -20.62 -21.21
C ARG A 301 -21.02 -21.18 -21.22
N ASP A 302 -21.52 -21.52 -22.40
CA ASP A 302 -22.78 -22.23 -22.54
C ASP A 302 -22.57 -23.71 -22.15
N ARG A 303 -22.65 -23.96 -20.84
CA ARG A 303 -22.51 -25.29 -20.25
C ARG A 303 -23.58 -25.54 -19.18
N ARG A 304 -23.92 -26.82 -19.03
CA ARG A 304 -24.84 -27.26 -17.96
C ARG A 304 -24.17 -27.16 -16.59
N TYR A 305 -25.01 -26.94 -15.58
CA TYR A 305 -24.64 -27.10 -14.17
C TYR A 305 -24.12 -28.51 -13.91
N LEU A 306 -23.01 -28.62 -13.20
CA LEU A 306 -22.34 -29.88 -12.89
C LEU A 306 -22.89 -30.51 -11.61
N SER A 307 -22.34 -30.11 -10.45
CA SER A 307 -22.83 -30.43 -9.10
C SER A 307 -22.44 -29.28 -8.17
N TYR A 308 -23.03 -29.20 -6.97
CA TYR A 308 -22.70 -28.12 -6.04
C TYR A 308 -21.20 -28.12 -5.71
N GLU A 309 -20.66 -29.29 -5.41
CA GLU A 309 -19.25 -29.48 -5.05
C GLU A 309 -18.31 -29.11 -6.21
N GLN A 310 -18.66 -29.49 -7.44
CA GLN A 310 -17.84 -29.19 -8.61
C GLN A 310 -17.88 -27.70 -8.97
N GLU A 311 -19.05 -27.06 -8.92
CA GLU A 311 -19.19 -25.62 -9.17
C GLU A 311 -18.52 -24.79 -8.07
N TRP A 312 -18.66 -25.21 -6.81
CA TRP A 312 -17.98 -24.58 -5.68
C TRP A 312 -16.46 -24.68 -5.81
N THR A 313 -15.96 -25.84 -6.24
CA THR A 313 -14.51 -26.02 -6.48
C THR A 313 -14.00 -25.10 -7.58
N LEU A 314 -14.74 -24.94 -8.68
CA LEU A 314 -14.39 -23.99 -9.75
C LEU A 314 -14.37 -22.55 -9.24
N TYR A 315 -15.37 -22.17 -8.44
CA TYR A 315 -15.43 -20.85 -7.79
C TYR A 315 -14.21 -20.59 -6.91
N THR A 316 -13.92 -21.48 -5.96
CA THR A 316 -12.83 -21.29 -5.00
C THR A 316 -11.48 -21.28 -5.70
N GLN A 317 -11.25 -22.17 -6.68
CA GLN A 317 -10.00 -22.18 -7.45
C GLN A 317 -9.79 -20.87 -8.23
N ALA A 318 -10.85 -20.33 -8.85
CA ALA A 318 -10.76 -19.06 -9.56
C ALA A 318 -10.53 -17.88 -8.61
N CYS A 319 -11.16 -17.87 -7.43
CA CYS A 319 -10.93 -16.83 -6.42
C CYS A 319 -9.51 -16.91 -5.85
N ASP A 320 -9.02 -18.10 -5.52
CA ASP A 320 -7.65 -18.30 -5.00
C ASP A 320 -6.60 -17.85 -6.01
N ALA A 321 -6.78 -18.19 -7.29
CA ALA A 321 -5.90 -17.73 -8.37
C ALA A 321 -5.97 -16.20 -8.53
N ALA A 322 -7.16 -15.59 -8.46
CA ALA A 322 -7.32 -14.14 -8.53
C ALA A 322 -6.65 -13.42 -7.33
N GLN A 323 -6.76 -14.00 -6.13
CA GLN A 323 -6.10 -13.48 -4.93
C GLN A 323 -4.57 -13.48 -5.07
N GLN A 324 -4.01 -14.57 -5.61
CA GLN A 324 -2.58 -14.65 -5.89
C GLN A 324 -2.11 -13.60 -6.91
N GLU A 325 -2.88 -13.38 -7.98
CA GLU A 325 -2.55 -12.34 -8.96
C GLU A 325 -2.61 -10.93 -8.39
N LEU A 326 -3.62 -10.63 -7.56
CA LEU A 326 -3.75 -9.34 -6.88
C LEU A 326 -2.58 -9.10 -5.91
N ALA A 327 -2.16 -10.13 -5.17
CA ALA A 327 -0.99 -10.03 -4.29
C ALA A 327 0.31 -9.77 -5.07
N GLN A 328 0.50 -10.42 -6.22
CA GLN A 328 1.67 -10.17 -7.09
C GLN A 328 1.66 -8.76 -7.70
N LEU A 329 0.49 -8.22 -8.05
CA LEU A 329 0.35 -6.86 -8.56
C LEU A 329 0.62 -5.81 -7.46
N ALA A 330 0.09 -6.03 -6.26
CA ALA A 330 0.39 -5.20 -5.09
C ALA A 330 1.90 -5.10 -4.86
N HIS A 331 2.57 -6.27 -4.82
CA HIS A 331 4.01 -6.35 -4.60
C HIS A 331 4.83 -5.64 -5.70
N ARG A 332 4.52 -5.87 -6.99
CA ARG A 332 5.22 -5.21 -8.11
C ARG A 332 5.06 -3.69 -8.07
N THR A 333 3.88 -3.22 -7.71
CA THR A 333 3.56 -1.78 -7.68
C THR A 333 4.23 -1.10 -6.47
N ALA A 334 4.29 -1.78 -5.33
CA ALA A 334 5.06 -1.33 -4.17
C ALA A 334 6.55 -1.15 -4.51
N LEU A 335 7.14 -2.09 -5.26
CA LEU A 335 8.53 -2.01 -5.72
C LEU A 335 8.79 -0.85 -6.72
N ALA A 336 7.78 -0.42 -7.46
CA ALA A 336 7.89 0.71 -8.39
C ALA A 336 7.83 2.09 -7.70
N GLY A 337 7.75 2.13 -6.36
CA GLY A 337 7.89 3.36 -5.57
C GLY A 337 6.58 4.01 -5.14
N SER A 338 5.43 3.35 -5.36
CA SER A 338 4.12 3.93 -5.09
C SER A 338 3.31 3.09 -4.09
N LYS A 339 3.50 3.37 -2.80
CA LYS A 339 2.82 2.66 -1.72
C LYS A 339 1.30 2.85 -1.71
N SER A 340 0.82 4.07 -1.98
CA SER A 340 -0.61 4.35 -2.14
C SER A 340 -1.24 3.53 -3.28
N GLU A 341 -0.45 3.10 -4.27
CA GLU A 341 -0.91 2.29 -5.40
C GLU A 341 -1.01 0.79 -5.06
N SER A 342 -0.13 0.29 -4.19
CA SER A 342 -0.24 -1.07 -3.64
C SER A 342 -1.52 -1.27 -2.84
N ASP A 343 -1.96 -0.24 -2.09
CA ASP A 343 -3.15 -0.29 -1.26
C ASP A 343 -4.45 -0.53 -2.05
N ILE A 344 -4.50 -0.19 -3.34
CA ILE A 344 -5.65 -0.49 -4.21
C ILE A 344 -5.82 -2.00 -4.40
N PHE A 345 -4.73 -2.71 -4.70
CA PHE A 345 -4.78 -4.15 -4.91
C PHE A 345 -5.11 -4.90 -3.61
N THR A 346 -4.66 -4.37 -2.47
CA THR A 346 -5.07 -4.84 -1.14
C THR A 346 -6.57 -4.65 -0.92
N ALA A 347 -7.14 -3.51 -1.33
CA ALA A 347 -8.58 -3.27 -1.25
C ALA A 347 -9.37 -4.21 -2.19
N HIS A 348 -8.88 -4.44 -3.42
CA HIS A 348 -9.48 -5.41 -4.34
C HIS A 348 -9.46 -6.84 -3.78
N SER A 349 -8.36 -7.23 -3.14
CA SER A 349 -8.21 -8.52 -2.47
C SER A 349 -9.23 -8.68 -1.34
N ALA A 350 -9.41 -7.64 -0.52
CA ALA A 350 -10.40 -7.63 0.56
C ALA A 350 -11.84 -7.71 0.04
N MET A 351 -12.16 -6.98 -1.05
CA MET A 351 -13.49 -7.04 -1.70
C MET A 351 -13.79 -8.42 -2.30
N LEU A 352 -12.78 -9.08 -2.89
CA LEU A 352 -12.91 -10.44 -3.43
C LEU A 352 -13.09 -11.49 -2.31
N ALA A 353 -12.46 -11.26 -1.15
CA ALA A 353 -12.58 -12.14 0.02
C ALA A 353 -13.86 -11.92 0.84
N ASP A 354 -14.78 -11.05 0.39
CA ASP A 354 -15.99 -10.70 1.12
C ASP A 354 -16.90 -11.94 1.34
N PRO A 355 -17.23 -12.29 2.59
CA PRO A 355 -18.10 -13.42 2.90
C PRO A 355 -19.47 -13.35 2.23
N ASP A 356 -20.05 -12.16 2.03
CA ASP A 356 -21.38 -12.01 1.43
C ASP A 356 -21.36 -12.37 -0.07
N LEU A 357 -20.26 -12.09 -0.76
CA LEU A 357 -20.08 -12.50 -2.15
C LEU A 357 -20.09 -14.03 -2.27
N SER A 358 -19.34 -14.69 -1.38
CA SER A 358 -19.28 -16.16 -1.27
C SER A 358 -20.64 -16.78 -0.93
N ASN A 359 -21.38 -16.17 0.01
CA ASN A 359 -22.73 -16.61 0.39
C ASN A 359 -23.74 -16.47 -0.76
N GLN A 360 -23.71 -15.37 -1.50
CA GLN A 360 -24.57 -15.17 -2.66
C GLN A 360 -24.26 -16.19 -3.77
N ILE A 361 -22.98 -16.49 -4.00
CA ILE A 361 -22.57 -17.55 -4.94
C ILE A 361 -23.11 -18.90 -4.48
N ALA A 362 -22.91 -19.28 -3.21
CA ALA A 362 -23.42 -20.54 -2.65
C ALA A 362 -24.93 -20.67 -2.87
N GLN A 363 -25.69 -19.59 -2.67
CA GLN A 363 -27.13 -19.55 -2.91
C GLN A 363 -27.49 -19.76 -4.40
N GLN A 364 -26.82 -19.09 -5.33
CA GLN A 364 -27.06 -19.29 -6.77
C GLN A 364 -26.72 -20.71 -7.22
N LEU A 365 -25.62 -21.28 -6.72
CA LEU A 365 -25.25 -22.67 -7.01
C LEU A 365 -26.29 -23.66 -6.48
N SER A 366 -26.85 -23.41 -5.29
CA SER A 366 -27.94 -24.23 -4.73
C SER A 366 -29.19 -24.24 -5.61
N ASN A 367 -29.43 -23.15 -6.34
CA ASN A 367 -30.48 -23.02 -7.35
C ASN A 367 -30.13 -23.67 -8.70
N LYS A 368 -29.04 -24.43 -8.77
CA LYS A 368 -28.54 -25.12 -9.98
C LYS A 368 -28.14 -24.17 -11.12
N ILE A 369 -27.73 -22.96 -10.78
CA ILE A 369 -27.11 -22.02 -11.72
C ILE A 369 -25.60 -22.31 -11.72
N ASN A 370 -24.98 -22.36 -12.89
CA ASN A 370 -23.53 -22.59 -12.99
C ASN A 370 -22.75 -21.37 -12.45
N VAL A 371 -21.51 -21.60 -12.01
CA VAL A 371 -20.70 -20.56 -11.36
C VAL A 371 -20.46 -19.34 -12.25
N GLU A 372 -20.28 -19.50 -13.57
CA GLU A 372 -20.00 -18.37 -14.47
C GLU A 372 -21.19 -17.41 -14.57
N ASN A 373 -22.41 -17.94 -14.71
CA ASN A 373 -23.62 -17.10 -14.77
C ASN A 373 -23.94 -16.49 -13.39
N ALA A 374 -23.78 -17.27 -12.32
CA ALA A 374 -23.96 -16.78 -10.96
C ALA A 374 -23.02 -15.60 -10.67
N TRP A 375 -21.73 -15.76 -11.00
CA TRP A 375 -20.70 -14.73 -10.81
C TRP A 375 -21.00 -13.47 -11.63
N SER A 376 -21.25 -13.59 -12.93
CA SER A 376 -21.55 -12.44 -13.79
C SER A 376 -22.76 -11.65 -13.27
N SER A 377 -23.84 -12.34 -12.88
CA SER A 377 -25.04 -11.70 -12.36
C SER A 377 -24.79 -10.98 -11.03
N ILE A 378 -24.05 -11.59 -10.10
CA ILE A 378 -23.79 -11.01 -8.79
C ILE A 378 -22.89 -9.76 -8.91
N ILE A 379 -21.86 -9.83 -9.76
CA ILE A 379 -20.98 -8.68 -10.01
C ILE A 379 -21.75 -7.53 -10.66
N GLU A 380 -22.58 -7.81 -11.67
CA GLU A 380 -23.39 -6.78 -12.33
C GLU A 380 -24.36 -6.11 -11.35
N GLN A 381 -25.03 -6.89 -10.50
CA GLN A 381 -25.93 -6.37 -9.48
C GLN A 381 -25.18 -5.54 -8.43
N THR A 382 -24.02 -6.02 -7.98
CA THR A 382 -23.20 -5.31 -6.98
C THR A 382 -22.66 -4.00 -7.55
N ALA A 383 -22.09 -4.04 -8.76
CA ALA A 383 -21.59 -2.84 -9.44
C ALA A 383 -22.71 -1.83 -9.71
N GLN A 384 -23.92 -2.29 -10.07
CA GLN A 384 -25.07 -1.40 -10.24
C GLN A 384 -25.51 -0.79 -8.92
N ALA A 385 -25.55 -1.58 -7.83
CA ALA A 385 -25.89 -1.07 -6.51
C ALA A 385 -24.93 0.04 -6.05
N TYR A 386 -23.62 -0.09 -6.34
CA TYR A 386 -22.65 0.99 -6.10
C TYR A 386 -22.90 2.24 -6.97
N LYS A 387 -23.33 2.08 -8.23
CA LYS A 387 -23.68 3.23 -9.10
C LYS A 387 -24.92 3.97 -8.63
N ASP A 388 -25.85 3.28 -7.98
CA ASP A 388 -27.11 3.86 -7.50
C ASP A 388 -26.94 4.59 -6.15
N ILE A 389 -25.77 4.49 -5.50
CA ILE A 389 -25.42 5.23 -4.28
C ILE A 389 -25.30 6.73 -4.61
N SER A 390 -25.72 7.58 -3.67
CA SER A 390 -25.76 9.04 -3.86
C SER A 390 -24.39 9.74 -3.88
N SER A 391 -23.35 9.12 -3.32
CA SER A 391 -21.98 9.64 -3.26
C SER A 391 -21.21 9.36 -4.55
N GLU A 392 -20.76 10.38 -5.27
CA GLU A 392 -19.92 10.25 -6.49
C GLU A 392 -18.64 9.43 -6.24
N TYR A 393 -18.07 9.54 -5.04
CA TYR A 393 -16.91 8.75 -4.64
C TYR A 393 -17.24 7.24 -4.55
N MET A 394 -18.43 6.89 -4.05
CA MET A 394 -18.90 5.49 -4.00
C MET A 394 -19.29 4.96 -5.38
N GLN A 395 -19.87 5.81 -6.23
CA GLN A 395 -20.16 5.46 -7.62
C GLN A 395 -18.88 5.09 -8.39
N ALA A 396 -17.76 5.77 -8.11
CA ALA A 396 -16.46 5.45 -8.72
C ALA A 396 -15.98 4.02 -8.39
N ARG A 397 -16.35 3.46 -7.23
CA ARG A 397 -16.00 2.09 -6.80
C ARG A 397 -16.75 0.98 -7.56
N ALA A 398 -17.83 1.31 -8.27
CA ALA A 398 -18.48 0.33 -9.14
C ALA A 398 -17.51 -0.24 -10.20
N LYS A 399 -16.52 0.57 -10.64
CA LYS A 399 -15.47 0.13 -11.57
C LYS A 399 -14.54 -0.91 -10.93
N ASP A 400 -14.22 -0.78 -9.65
CA ASP A 400 -13.38 -1.74 -8.91
C ASP A 400 -14.07 -3.11 -8.80
N ILE A 401 -15.36 -3.13 -8.42
CA ILE A 401 -16.16 -4.37 -8.37
C ILE A 401 -16.19 -5.05 -9.74
N TYR A 402 -16.36 -4.26 -10.81
CA TYR A 402 -16.37 -4.78 -12.16
C TYR A 402 -15.02 -5.36 -12.59
N ASP A 403 -13.90 -4.74 -12.20
CA ASP A 403 -12.54 -5.21 -12.48
C ASP A 403 -12.24 -6.55 -11.79
N ILE A 404 -12.57 -6.65 -10.50
CA ILE A 404 -12.48 -7.90 -9.73
C ILE A 404 -13.34 -8.99 -10.37
N GLY A 405 -14.57 -8.64 -10.73
CA GLY A 405 -15.49 -9.53 -11.43
C GLY A 405 -14.92 -10.09 -12.73
N ARG A 406 -14.36 -9.23 -13.56
CA ARG A 406 -13.75 -9.61 -14.83
C ARG A 406 -12.54 -10.53 -14.63
N ARG A 407 -11.71 -10.27 -13.62
CA ARG A 407 -10.56 -11.11 -13.26
C ARG A 407 -10.96 -12.54 -12.93
N VAL A 408 -11.92 -12.74 -12.03
CA VAL A 408 -12.38 -14.07 -11.62
C VAL A 408 -13.10 -14.77 -12.77
N MET A 409 -13.95 -14.05 -13.52
CA MET A 409 -14.68 -14.61 -14.66
C MET A 409 -13.74 -15.22 -15.70
N ARG A 410 -12.62 -14.54 -16.00
CA ARG A 410 -11.56 -15.04 -16.88
C ARG A 410 -10.96 -16.36 -16.40
N LEU A 411 -10.68 -16.46 -15.10
CA LEU A 411 -10.14 -17.68 -14.50
C LEU A 411 -11.16 -18.82 -14.54
N LEU A 412 -12.45 -18.53 -14.33
CA LEU A 412 -13.53 -19.51 -14.41
C LEU A 412 -13.68 -20.10 -15.81
N ILE A 413 -13.63 -19.27 -16.86
CA ILE A 413 -13.81 -19.74 -18.24
C ILE A 413 -12.61 -20.54 -18.78
N GLY A 414 -11.49 -20.54 -18.06
CA GLY A 414 -10.26 -21.26 -18.46
C GLY A 414 -9.63 -20.71 -19.75
N GLU A 415 -10.03 -19.50 -20.17
CA GLU A 415 -9.31 -18.76 -21.17
C GLU A 415 -8.03 -18.28 -20.50
N ALA A 416 -6.86 -18.73 -21.00
CA ALA A 416 -5.66 -17.95 -20.83
C ALA A 416 -6.03 -16.53 -21.27
N GLU A 417 -5.77 -15.56 -20.39
CA GLU A 417 -5.93 -14.13 -20.59
C GLU A 417 -6.23 -13.79 -22.04
N GLN A 418 -7.44 -13.27 -22.35
CA GLN A 418 -7.66 -12.59 -23.63
C GLN A 418 -6.66 -11.45 -23.66
N LYS A 419 -5.43 -11.78 -24.04
CA LYS A 419 -4.37 -10.83 -24.28
C LYS A 419 -4.99 -9.88 -25.27
N ILE A 420 -4.73 -8.60 -25.08
CA ILE A 420 -4.93 -7.64 -26.14
C ILE A 420 -4.09 -8.15 -27.30
N VAL A 421 -4.72 -8.86 -28.25
CA VAL A 421 -4.01 -9.46 -29.39
C VAL A 421 -3.80 -8.34 -30.38
N LEU A 422 -2.73 -7.60 -30.14
CA LEU A 422 -2.25 -6.58 -31.06
C LEU A 422 -1.47 -7.29 -32.15
N THR A 423 -1.90 -7.14 -33.41
CA THR A 423 -1.18 -7.66 -34.58
C THR A 423 -0.11 -6.71 -35.07
N GLU A 424 -0.17 -5.45 -34.64
CA GLU A 424 0.76 -4.38 -34.98
C GLU A 424 0.85 -3.39 -33.81
N PRO A 425 1.88 -2.52 -33.76
CA PRO A 425 1.94 -1.49 -32.73
C PRO A 425 0.85 -0.43 -32.89
N VAL A 426 0.19 -0.03 -31.80
CA VAL A 426 -1.01 0.82 -31.81
C VAL A 426 -0.96 1.95 -30.77
N ILE A 427 -1.82 2.95 -30.94
CA ILE A 427 -2.24 3.86 -29.89
C ILE A 427 -3.53 3.29 -29.27
N LEU A 428 -3.47 2.98 -27.98
CA LEU A 428 -4.58 2.45 -27.21
C LEU A 428 -5.55 3.57 -26.85
N ALA A 429 -6.75 3.57 -27.41
CA ALA A 429 -7.84 4.45 -27.01
C ALA A 429 -8.76 3.71 -26.04
N ALA A 430 -9.06 4.28 -24.88
CA ALA A 430 -9.98 3.71 -23.90
C ALA A 430 -10.82 4.81 -23.23
N VAL A 431 -11.98 4.45 -22.67
CA VAL A 431 -12.71 5.39 -21.78
C VAL A 431 -11.91 5.60 -20.50
N ASP A 432 -11.38 4.51 -19.97
CA ASP A 432 -10.58 4.41 -18.76
C ASP A 432 -9.78 3.08 -18.84
N LEU A 433 -8.71 2.94 -18.05
CA LEU A 433 -7.97 1.68 -17.92
C LEU A 433 -7.90 1.26 -16.46
N SER A 434 -8.37 0.05 -16.16
CA SER A 434 -8.22 -0.50 -14.81
C SER A 434 -6.75 -0.83 -14.51
N PRO A 435 -6.35 -0.96 -13.24
CA PRO A 435 -5.03 -1.46 -12.89
C PRO A 435 -4.72 -2.82 -13.54
N SER A 436 -5.72 -3.69 -13.64
CA SER A 436 -5.63 -4.99 -14.30
C SER A 436 -5.37 -4.87 -15.80
N ASP A 437 -6.03 -3.92 -16.48
CA ASP A 437 -5.83 -3.66 -17.91
C ASP A 437 -4.42 -3.15 -18.18
N THR A 438 -3.98 -2.22 -17.34
CA THR A 438 -2.72 -1.51 -17.55
C THR A 438 -1.51 -2.44 -17.30
N ALA A 439 -1.64 -3.41 -16.41
CA ALA A 439 -0.61 -4.44 -16.16
C ALA A 439 -0.46 -5.47 -17.30
N GLN A 440 -1.46 -5.61 -18.18
CA GLN A 440 -1.46 -6.53 -19.32
C GLN A 440 -0.93 -5.88 -20.61
N LEU A 441 -0.66 -4.58 -20.58
CA LEU A 441 -0.16 -3.84 -21.72
C LEU A 441 1.23 -4.34 -22.09
N ASP A 442 1.43 -4.71 -23.35
CA ASP A 442 2.75 -4.97 -23.92
C ASP A 442 3.38 -3.63 -24.35
N PRO A 443 4.42 -3.13 -23.65
CA PRO A 443 5.04 -1.84 -23.99
C PRO A 443 5.70 -1.84 -25.37
N ALA A 444 6.01 -3.01 -25.95
CA ALA A 444 6.54 -3.08 -27.31
C ALA A 444 5.49 -2.73 -28.36
N MET A 445 4.23 -3.11 -28.10
CA MET A 445 3.10 -2.97 -29.01
C MET A 445 2.30 -1.68 -28.77
N ILE A 446 2.27 -1.15 -27.54
CA ILE A 446 1.53 0.07 -27.25
C ILE A 446 2.45 1.27 -27.36
N LYS A 447 2.30 2.02 -28.45
CA LYS A 447 3.09 3.22 -28.72
C LYS A 447 2.58 4.44 -27.98
N GLY A 448 1.29 4.46 -27.60
CA GLY A 448 0.67 5.56 -26.87
C GLY A 448 -0.68 5.21 -26.28
N ILE A 449 -1.17 6.03 -25.34
CA ILE A 449 -2.47 5.82 -24.66
C ILE A 449 -3.31 7.11 -24.72
N ILE A 450 -4.59 6.98 -25.06
CA ILE A 450 -5.59 8.06 -25.01
C ILE A 450 -6.75 7.62 -24.12
N LEU A 451 -7.05 8.41 -23.09
CA LEU A 451 -8.17 8.18 -22.19
C LEU A 451 -9.26 9.25 -22.34
N GLU A 452 -10.52 8.86 -22.32
CA GLU A 452 -11.62 9.84 -22.22
C GLU A 452 -11.68 10.46 -20.82
N GLN A 453 -11.49 9.62 -19.79
CA GLN A 453 -11.56 9.98 -18.38
C GLN A 453 -10.22 9.71 -17.68
N GLY A 454 -9.95 10.45 -16.61
CA GLY A 454 -8.75 10.30 -15.79
C GLY A 454 -8.02 11.64 -15.63
N GLY A 455 -7.38 11.84 -14.49
CA GLY A 455 -6.56 13.01 -14.19
C GLY A 455 -5.06 12.69 -14.21
N ASN A 456 -4.24 13.69 -13.91
CA ASN A 456 -2.79 13.56 -13.87
C ASN A 456 -2.27 12.55 -12.83
N THR A 457 -3.14 12.21 -11.87
CA THR A 457 -2.94 11.31 -10.73
C THR A 457 -3.73 10.00 -10.87
N SER A 458 -4.40 9.74 -12.00
CA SER A 458 -5.12 8.47 -12.18
C SER A 458 -4.16 7.28 -12.26
N HIS A 459 -4.64 6.09 -11.89
CA HIS A 459 -3.84 4.86 -11.93
C HIS A 459 -3.20 4.60 -13.30
N SER A 460 -3.98 4.80 -14.37
CA SER A 460 -3.52 4.65 -15.75
C SER A 460 -2.45 5.69 -16.10
N ALA A 461 -2.53 6.89 -15.51
CA ALA A 461 -1.60 7.97 -15.77
C ALA A 461 -0.23 7.75 -15.16
N ILE A 462 -0.18 7.20 -13.95
CA ILE A 462 1.07 6.90 -13.27
C ILE A 462 1.78 5.73 -13.94
N LEU A 463 1.05 4.67 -14.30
CA LEU A 463 1.67 3.53 -14.96
C LEU A 463 2.20 3.87 -16.36
N ALA A 464 1.48 4.72 -17.12
CA ALA A 464 1.96 5.18 -18.42
C ALA A 464 3.33 5.88 -18.32
N ARG A 465 3.56 6.66 -17.25
CA ARG A 465 4.87 7.28 -16.98
C ARG A 465 5.92 6.25 -16.60
N ALA A 466 5.57 5.31 -15.71
CA ALA A 466 6.49 4.26 -15.28
C ALA A 466 6.95 3.40 -16.46
N LEU A 467 6.06 3.12 -17.41
CA LEU A 467 6.36 2.39 -18.64
C LEU A 467 7.00 3.25 -19.74
N GLY A 468 7.08 4.57 -19.55
CA GLY A 468 7.60 5.51 -20.56
C GLY A 468 6.76 5.57 -21.84
N ILE A 469 5.46 5.27 -21.74
CA ILE A 469 4.51 5.29 -22.86
C ILE A 469 3.86 6.68 -22.91
N PRO A 470 3.92 7.41 -24.04
CA PRO A 470 3.22 8.67 -24.21
C PRO A 470 1.72 8.54 -23.94
N ALA A 471 1.15 9.41 -23.11
CA ALA A 471 -0.25 9.30 -22.71
C ALA A 471 -0.93 10.65 -22.54
N ILE A 472 -2.24 10.67 -22.79
CA ILE A 472 -3.11 11.84 -22.66
C ILE A 472 -4.49 11.44 -22.12
N THR A 473 -5.22 12.41 -21.55
CA THR A 473 -6.57 12.23 -21.02
C THR A 473 -7.47 13.44 -21.28
N GLY A 474 -8.76 13.31 -21.00
CA GLY A 474 -9.74 14.41 -21.06
C GLY A 474 -10.38 14.60 -22.44
N LEU A 475 -10.21 13.63 -23.35
CA LEU A 475 -10.88 13.65 -24.65
C LEU A 475 -12.23 12.93 -24.59
N ASN A 476 -13.24 13.62 -24.08
CA ASN A 476 -14.60 13.07 -23.99
C ASN A 476 -15.13 12.61 -25.36
N LYS A 477 -15.80 11.45 -25.40
CA LYS A 477 -16.37 10.85 -26.62
C LYS A 477 -15.34 10.48 -27.69
N LEU A 478 -14.07 10.27 -27.32
CA LEU A 478 -13.00 9.76 -28.18
C LEU A 478 -13.46 8.61 -29.08
N MET A 479 -14.18 7.63 -28.52
CA MET A 479 -14.62 6.43 -29.24
C MET A 479 -15.56 6.75 -30.40
N SER A 480 -16.29 7.85 -30.32
CA SER A 480 -17.18 8.31 -31.40
C SER A 480 -16.48 9.23 -32.42
N ARG A 481 -15.34 9.81 -32.03
CA ARG A 481 -14.57 10.77 -32.84
C ARG A 481 -13.38 10.15 -33.56
N SER A 482 -12.95 8.97 -33.13
CA SER A 482 -11.85 8.22 -33.72
C SER A 482 -12.35 6.99 -34.45
N GLN A 483 -11.62 6.59 -35.49
CA GLN A 483 -11.88 5.37 -36.23
C GLN A 483 -10.82 4.33 -35.88
N GLU A 484 -11.24 3.12 -35.53
CA GLU A 484 -10.30 2.04 -35.29
C GLU A 484 -9.48 1.73 -36.56
N GLY A 485 -8.16 1.56 -36.39
CA GLY A 485 -7.19 1.38 -37.47
C GLY A 485 -6.71 2.68 -38.14
N SER A 486 -7.30 3.85 -37.86
CA SER A 486 -6.78 5.11 -38.40
C SER A 486 -5.51 5.54 -37.66
N VAL A 487 -4.49 5.99 -38.39
CA VAL A 487 -3.27 6.52 -37.78
C VAL A 487 -3.59 7.79 -37.01
N ALA A 488 -3.08 7.89 -35.79
CA ALA A 488 -3.14 9.10 -34.99
C ALA A 488 -1.74 9.54 -34.55
N VAL A 489 -1.63 10.83 -34.24
CA VAL A 489 -0.47 11.42 -33.58
C VAL A 489 -0.91 11.92 -32.22
N ILE A 490 -0.18 11.54 -31.18
CA ILE A 490 -0.31 12.13 -29.85
C ILE A 490 1.01 12.73 -29.40
N ASN A 491 0.94 13.89 -28.77
CA ASN A 491 2.04 14.48 -28.01
C ASN A 491 1.65 14.50 -26.53
N GLY A 492 2.18 13.55 -25.77
CA GLY A 492 1.86 13.40 -24.36
C GLY A 492 2.46 14.49 -23.45
N CYS A 493 3.33 15.36 -23.99
CA CYS A 493 3.85 16.53 -23.31
C CYS A 493 2.94 17.77 -23.52
N SER A 494 2.58 18.09 -24.76
CA SER A 494 1.74 19.27 -25.09
C SER A 494 0.24 19.01 -24.98
N GLY A 495 -0.17 17.74 -24.89
CA GLY A 495 -1.58 17.34 -24.94
C GLY A 495 -2.20 17.47 -26.33
N GLU A 496 -1.40 17.62 -27.39
CA GLU A 496 -1.90 17.74 -28.76
C GLU A 496 -2.22 16.38 -29.39
N VAL A 497 -3.33 16.34 -30.11
CA VAL A 497 -3.86 15.09 -30.69
C VAL A 497 -4.39 15.32 -32.09
N TRP A 498 -3.95 14.50 -33.02
CA TRP A 498 -4.55 14.39 -34.34
C TRP A 498 -5.06 12.97 -34.52
N LEU A 499 -6.39 12.79 -34.50
CA LEU A 499 -7.03 11.49 -34.71
C LEU A 499 -7.03 11.07 -36.19
N SER A 500 -6.83 12.03 -37.10
CA SER A 500 -6.72 11.82 -38.55
C SER A 500 -5.77 12.87 -39.13
N PRO A 501 -4.45 12.74 -38.89
CA PRO A 501 -3.46 13.72 -39.29
C PRO A 501 -3.29 13.77 -40.81
N THR A 502 -3.09 14.96 -41.35
CA THR A 502 -2.66 15.17 -42.73
C THR A 502 -1.23 14.68 -42.95
N SER A 503 -0.81 14.46 -44.20
CA SER A 503 0.56 14.04 -44.53
C SER A 503 1.62 14.99 -43.99
N LEU A 504 1.35 16.30 -43.95
CA LEU A 504 2.26 17.30 -43.39
C LEU A 504 2.40 17.19 -41.87
N GLN A 505 1.28 16.95 -41.16
CA GLN A 505 1.29 16.74 -39.70
C GLN A 505 2.01 15.45 -39.33
N LEU A 506 1.81 14.36 -40.08
CA LEU A 506 2.55 13.12 -39.91
C LEU A 506 4.05 13.32 -40.13
N GLU A 507 4.46 13.99 -41.21
CA GLU A 507 5.88 14.24 -41.49
C GLU A 507 6.53 15.09 -40.40
N SER A 508 5.83 16.11 -39.89
CA SER A 508 6.30 16.94 -38.78
C SER A 508 6.47 16.13 -37.48
N ALA A 509 5.47 15.31 -37.13
CA ALA A 509 5.52 14.46 -35.95
C ALA A 509 6.63 13.40 -36.05
N GLN A 510 6.83 12.81 -37.24
CA GLN A 510 7.88 11.83 -37.50
C GLN A 510 9.27 12.45 -37.28
N LYS A 511 9.51 13.65 -37.82
CA LYS A 511 10.77 14.39 -37.63
C LYS A 511 11.04 14.69 -36.16
N GLU A 512 10.03 15.10 -35.41
CA GLU A 512 10.21 15.38 -33.98
C GLU A 512 10.45 14.09 -33.17
N LEU A 513 9.78 12.98 -33.51
CA LEU A 513 10.04 11.67 -32.91
C LEU A 513 11.47 11.18 -33.18
N GLU A 514 11.93 11.26 -34.43
CA GLU A 514 13.30 10.89 -34.82
C GLU A 514 14.34 11.74 -34.09
N LYS A 515 14.09 13.05 -33.97
CA LYS A 515 14.93 13.97 -33.21
C LYS A 515 14.98 13.61 -31.73
N GLN A 516 13.84 13.28 -31.10
CA GLN A 516 13.80 12.83 -29.70
C GLN A 516 14.56 11.51 -29.49
N GLN A 517 14.40 10.55 -30.39
CA GLN A 517 15.14 9.28 -30.34
C GLN A 517 16.64 9.50 -30.48
N PHE A 518 17.06 10.30 -31.45
CA PHE A 518 18.46 10.64 -31.66
C PHE A 518 19.08 11.38 -30.47
N GLN A 519 18.33 12.27 -29.81
CA GLN A 519 18.77 12.93 -28.58
C GLN A 519 18.91 11.94 -27.42
N LYS A 520 17.96 11.00 -27.27
CA LYS A 520 18.01 9.96 -26.24
C LYS A 520 19.20 9.02 -26.43
N GLU A 521 19.46 8.60 -27.65
CA GLU A 521 20.61 7.74 -27.97
C GLU A 521 21.94 8.43 -27.68
N GLN A 522 22.08 9.71 -28.04
CA GLN A 522 23.28 10.49 -27.69
C GLN A 522 23.46 10.66 -26.18
N ALA A 523 22.36 10.94 -25.47
CA ALA A 523 22.38 11.06 -24.01
C ALA A 523 22.81 9.74 -23.35
N GLN A 524 22.34 8.59 -23.86
CA GLN A 524 22.75 7.27 -23.40
C GLN A 524 24.22 6.96 -23.72
N ALA A 525 24.68 7.29 -24.93
CA ALA A 525 26.07 7.06 -25.34
C ALA A 525 27.09 7.80 -24.46
N THR A 526 26.72 8.97 -23.92
CA THR A 526 27.58 9.83 -23.10
C THR A 526 27.19 9.83 -21.61
N MET A 527 26.33 8.90 -21.18
CA MET A 527 25.72 8.92 -19.84
C MET A 527 26.75 8.86 -18.69
N ILE A 528 27.85 8.11 -18.87
CA ILE A 528 28.88 7.92 -17.85
C ILE A 528 29.82 9.12 -17.76
N GLU A 529 29.95 9.89 -18.85
CA GLU A 529 30.83 11.04 -18.87
C GLU A 529 30.35 12.15 -17.92
N LYS A 530 31.28 12.96 -17.41
CA LYS A 530 31.00 14.12 -16.55
C LYS A 530 30.34 15.26 -17.30
N ALA A 531 29.34 15.90 -16.70
CA ALA A 531 28.61 16.98 -17.34
C ALA A 531 29.34 18.33 -17.23
N TYR A 532 29.78 18.85 -18.37
CA TYR A 532 30.31 20.21 -18.52
C TYR A 532 29.47 20.98 -19.52
N THR A 533 29.19 22.24 -19.21
CA THR A 533 28.64 23.22 -20.16
C THR A 533 29.62 23.45 -21.32
N GLN A 534 29.14 24.04 -22.42
CA GLN A 534 29.95 24.32 -23.61
C GLN A 534 31.15 25.23 -23.32
N ASP A 535 31.03 26.11 -22.33
CA ASP A 535 32.06 27.02 -21.84
C ASP A 535 32.82 26.48 -20.61
N GLY A 536 32.65 25.20 -20.27
CA GLY A 536 33.53 24.46 -19.36
C GLY A 536 33.16 24.51 -17.88
N ILE A 537 32.00 25.07 -17.51
CA ILE A 537 31.47 25.01 -16.14
C ILE A 537 30.98 23.60 -15.85
N SER A 538 31.47 23.01 -14.75
CA SER A 538 31.05 21.70 -14.24
C SER A 538 29.74 21.82 -13.48
N VAL A 539 28.81 20.89 -13.69
CA VAL A 539 27.58 20.78 -12.91
C VAL A 539 27.46 19.35 -12.43
N ASP A 540 27.39 19.15 -11.12
CA ASP A 540 27.31 17.80 -10.56
C ASP A 540 25.89 17.24 -10.77
N VAL A 541 25.78 16.10 -11.46
CA VAL A 541 24.50 15.42 -11.70
C VAL A 541 24.39 14.18 -10.82
N PHE A 542 23.56 14.26 -9.80
CA PHE A 542 23.39 13.27 -8.74
C PHE A 542 22.05 12.53 -8.82
N ALA A 543 21.96 11.42 -8.08
CA ALA A 543 20.74 10.66 -7.92
C ALA A 543 20.03 10.94 -6.59
N ASN A 544 18.70 10.81 -6.59
CA ASN A 544 17.87 10.66 -5.41
C ASN A 544 17.59 9.17 -5.17
N LEU A 545 17.83 8.68 -3.96
CA LEU A 545 17.67 7.27 -3.58
C LEU A 545 16.67 7.12 -2.43
N ALA A 546 15.95 6.01 -2.41
CA ALA A 546 15.11 5.55 -1.30
C ALA A 546 15.55 4.17 -0.79
N THR A 547 16.07 3.32 -1.69
CA THR A 547 16.44 1.94 -1.42
C THR A 547 17.88 1.64 -1.82
N LEU A 548 18.36 0.42 -1.50
CA LEU A 548 19.66 -0.06 -1.96
C LEU A 548 19.65 -0.39 -3.45
N ASP A 549 18.54 -0.87 -4.01
CA ASP A 549 18.41 -1.21 -5.42
C ASP A 549 18.53 0.06 -6.30
N ASP A 550 18.01 1.19 -5.81
CA ASP A 550 18.16 2.49 -6.46
C ASP A 550 19.64 2.87 -6.65
N ALA A 551 20.52 2.47 -5.71
CA ALA A 551 21.93 2.81 -5.76
C ALA A 551 22.63 2.16 -6.97
N GLU A 552 22.32 0.90 -7.26
CA GLU A 552 22.84 0.20 -8.43
C GLU A 552 22.31 0.84 -9.73
N GLN A 553 21.00 1.10 -9.79
CA GLN A 553 20.38 1.75 -10.93
C GLN A 553 20.99 3.15 -11.19
N ALA A 554 21.24 3.93 -10.13
CA ALA A 554 21.86 5.24 -10.22
C ALA A 554 23.28 5.19 -10.81
N LEU A 555 24.10 4.26 -10.34
CA LEU A 555 25.46 4.06 -10.87
C LEU A 555 25.43 3.67 -12.35
N ASN A 556 24.55 2.73 -12.71
CA ASN A 556 24.34 2.30 -14.09
C ASN A 556 23.80 3.45 -14.97
N SER A 557 23.07 4.39 -14.38
CA SER A 557 22.55 5.59 -15.04
C SER A 557 23.57 6.73 -15.15
N GLY A 558 24.79 6.54 -14.64
CA GLY A 558 25.88 7.51 -14.72
C GLY A 558 25.90 8.56 -13.59
N ALA A 559 25.24 8.31 -12.46
CA ALA A 559 25.23 9.23 -11.33
C ALA A 559 26.66 9.57 -10.84
N GLU A 560 26.90 10.86 -10.63
CA GLU A 560 28.18 11.40 -10.15
C GLU A 560 28.26 11.44 -8.61
N GLY A 561 27.17 11.09 -7.94
CA GLY A 561 26.98 11.06 -6.49
C GLY A 561 25.49 10.92 -6.15
N VAL A 562 25.16 11.09 -4.87
CA VAL A 562 23.81 11.06 -4.34
C VAL A 562 23.52 12.38 -3.65
N GLY A 563 22.56 13.14 -4.18
CA GLY A 563 22.17 14.43 -3.62
C GLY A 563 21.08 14.31 -2.56
N LEU A 564 20.40 13.17 -2.50
CA LEU A 564 19.38 12.87 -1.50
C LEU A 564 19.21 11.37 -1.31
N VAL A 565 19.52 10.86 -0.12
CA VAL A 565 18.96 9.60 0.39
C VAL A 565 17.76 9.92 1.26
N ARG A 566 16.59 9.41 0.89
CA ARG A 566 15.34 9.49 1.65
C ARG A 566 15.34 8.42 2.73
N SER A 567 15.52 8.83 3.99
CA SER A 567 15.61 7.87 5.10
C SER A 567 14.26 7.39 5.61
N GLU A 568 13.14 7.99 5.20
CA GLU A 568 11.80 7.71 5.73
C GLU A 568 11.39 6.25 5.55
N PHE A 569 11.75 5.64 4.41
CA PHE A 569 11.49 4.24 4.11
C PHE A 569 12.12 3.27 5.10
N LEU A 570 13.20 3.69 5.78
CA LEU A 570 13.83 2.90 6.83
C LEU A 570 12.95 2.81 8.09
N PHE A 571 12.11 3.82 8.33
CA PHE A 571 11.31 3.99 9.54
C PHE A 571 9.85 3.56 9.37
N MET A 572 9.30 3.66 8.16
CA MET A 572 7.91 3.28 7.84
C MET A 572 7.71 1.75 7.84
N GLU A 573 6.44 1.30 7.94
CA GLU A 573 6.04 -0.13 7.86
C GLU A 573 6.70 -1.03 8.91
N ARG A 574 6.94 -0.49 10.11
CA ARG A 574 7.51 -1.25 11.21
C ARG A 574 6.70 -1.05 12.48
N GLU A 575 6.61 -2.11 13.27
CA GLU A 575 6.04 -2.07 14.62
C GLU A 575 6.97 -1.37 15.63
N GLN A 576 8.27 -1.25 15.31
CA GLN A 576 9.27 -0.63 16.17
C GLN A 576 10.27 0.20 15.35
N ALA A 577 10.83 1.24 15.98
CA ALA A 577 11.86 2.08 15.37
C ALA A 577 13.09 1.25 14.96
N PRO A 578 13.70 1.51 13.78
CA PRO A 578 14.87 0.78 13.33
C PRO A 578 16.06 0.99 14.28
N SER A 579 16.72 -0.10 14.64
CA SER A 579 17.88 -0.08 15.55
C SER A 579 19.07 0.66 14.94
N GLU A 580 19.94 1.22 15.79
CA GLU A 580 21.16 1.91 15.34
C GLU A 580 21.99 1.04 14.38
N GLN A 581 22.13 -0.25 14.68
CA GLN A 581 22.90 -1.19 13.87
C GLN A 581 22.31 -1.35 12.47
N TYR A 582 20.99 -1.50 12.37
CA TYR A 582 20.29 -1.63 11.09
C TYR A 582 20.43 -0.35 10.25
N GLN A 583 20.28 0.82 10.89
CA GLN A 583 20.50 2.10 10.21
C GLN A 583 21.94 2.28 9.74
N TYR A 584 22.93 1.93 10.59
CA TYR A 584 24.35 1.99 10.25
C TYR A 584 24.68 1.10 9.05
N GLU A 585 24.14 -0.12 9.00
CA GLU A 585 24.33 -1.04 7.87
C GLU A 585 23.76 -0.47 6.58
N PHE A 586 22.53 0.03 6.62
CA PHE A 586 21.88 0.66 5.47
C PHE A 586 22.68 1.85 4.93
N TYR A 587 23.04 2.81 5.79
CA TYR A 587 23.82 3.98 5.38
C TYR A 587 25.22 3.60 4.87
N SER A 588 25.87 2.63 5.51
CA SER A 588 27.21 2.17 5.09
C SER A 588 27.16 1.48 3.74
N GLN A 589 26.15 0.64 3.48
CA GLN A 589 26.01 -0.04 2.19
C GLN A 589 25.80 0.96 1.04
N ILE A 590 24.90 1.94 1.21
CA ILE A 590 24.72 3.01 0.21
C ILE A 590 26.03 3.77 0.00
N ALA A 591 26.67 4.25 1.07
CA ALA A 591 27.90 5.03 0.95
C ALA A 591 29.04 4.24 0.28
N ASN A 592 29.16 2.94 0.59
CA ASN A 592 30.13 2.04 0.00
C ASN A 592 29.93 1.86 -1.51
N SER A 593 28.68 1.72 -1.97
CA SER A 593 28.37 1.56 -3.40
C SER A 593 28.88 2.72 -4.27
N PHE A 594 28.93 3.93 -3.69
CA PHE A 594 29.38 5.14 -4.40
C PHE A 594 30.89 5.42 -4.26
N GLY A 595 31.63 4.61 -3.49
CA GLY A 595 33.08 4.74 -3.32
C GLY A 595 33.48 6.12 -2.80
N ASN A 596 34.17 6.92 -3.62
CA ASN A 596 34.60 8.28 -3.26
C ASN A 596 33.57 9.37 -3.62
N LYS A 597 32.50 9.02 -4.34
CA LYS A 597 31.47 10.00 -4.76
C LYS A 597 30.62 10.40 -3.57
N GLN A 598 30.28 11.68 -3.47
CA GLN A 598 29.48 12.25 -2.39
C GLN A 598 28.13 11.54 -2.25
N VAL A 599 27.74 11.24 -1.00
CA VAL A 599 26.43 10.69 -0.64
C VAL A 599 25.81 11.53 0.47
N ILE A 600 24.73 12.25 0.16
CA ILE A 600 24.02 13.10 1.11
C ILE A 600 22.82 12.34 1.67
N ILE A 601 22.84 12.07 2.98
CA ILE A 601 21.73 11.41 3.68
C ILE A 601 20.89 12.47 4.37
N ARG A 602 19.59 12.49 4.03
CA ARG A 602 18.62 13.33 4.74
C ARG A 602 18.16 12.59 5.99
N THR A 603 18.25 13.26 7.12
CA THR A 603 17.64 12.77 8.37
C THR A 603 16.13 12.66 8.24
N LEU A 604 15.48 11.98 9.18
CA LEU A 604 14.08 11.60 9.09
C LEU A 604 13.15 12.81 8.79
N ASP A 605 12.45 12.78 7.64
CA ASP A 605 11.41 13.74 7.24
C ASP A 605 10.03 13.08 7.18
N ILE A 606 9.45 12.86 8.36
CA ILE A 606 8.08 12.35 8.54
C ILE A 606 7.26 13.36 9.33
N GLY A 607 5.96 13.47 9.03
CA GLY A 607 4.97 14.29 9.73
C GLY A 607 3.67 13.53 10.01
N GLY A 608 2.62 14.25 10.40
CA GLY A 608 1.29 13.67 10.65
C GLY A 608 0.61 13.05 9.42
N ASP A 609 1.09 13.36 8.20
CA ASP A 609 0.63 12.75 6.94
C ASP A 609 1.09 11.30 6.78
N LYS A 610 2.11 10.87 7.53
CA LYS A 610 2.73 9.53 7.45
C LYS A 610 2.99 8.97 8.85
N PRO A 611 1.95 8.56 9.59
CA PRO A 611 2.10 8.22 11.00
C PRO A 611 3.01 7.00 11.22
N LEU A 612 3.88 7.08 12.23
CA LEU A 612 4.72 5.97 12.69
C LEU A 612 4.02 5.19 13.82
N ALA A 613 3.73 3.91 13.62
CA ALA A 613 2.97 3.09 14.56
C ALA A 613 3.54 3.07 16.01
N TYR A 614 4.85 3.18 16.15
CA TYR A 614 5.57 3.17 17.43
C TYR A 614 5.81 4.55 18.03
N LEU A 615 5.34 5.62 17.38
CA LEU A 615 5.50 6.99 17.87
C LEU A 615 4.10 7.61 18.01
N GLN A 616 3.74 8.02 19.23
CA GLN A 616 2.47 8.69 19.46
C GLN A 616 2.53 10.09 18.83
N GLN A 617 2.05 10.21 17.60
CA GLN A 617 1.81 11.48 16.94
C GLN A 617 0.36 11.86 17.23
N GLY A 618 0.16 13.00 17.89
CA GLY A 618 -1.18 13.56 18.06
C GLY A 618 -1.79 13.91 16.70
N HIS A 619 -3.11 14.06 16.65
CA HIS A 619 -3.78 14.62 15.48
C HIS A 619 -3.33 16.09 15.28
N GLU A 620 -3.09 16.46 14.03
CA GLU A 620 -2.77 17.82 13.61
C GLU A 620 -3.69 18.20 12.45
N ASP A 621 -4.45 19.29 12.57
CA ASP A 621 -5.36 19.78 11.52
C ASP A 621 -4.65 20.07 10.18
N ASN A 622 -3.34 20.38 10.24
CA ASN A 622 -2.53 20.70 9.07
C ASN A 622 -1.17 20.02 9.17
N PRO A 623 -1.06 18.72 8.85
CA PRO A 623 0.17 17.94 9.05
C PRO A 623 1.39 18.51 8.31
N PHE A 624 1.18 19.09 7.12
CA PHE A 624 2.25 19.75 6.37
C PHE A 624 2.77 21.00 7.06
N LEU A 625 1.98 21.68 7.89
CA LEU A 625 2.40 22.87 8.65
C LEU A 625 2.84 22.54 10.08
N GLY A 626 2.69 21.28 10.51
CA GLY A 626 2.84 20.86 11.90
C GLY A 626 4.23 20.30 12.28
N CYS A 627 4.21 19.31 13.18
CA CYS A 627 5.38 18.66 13.75
C CYS A 627 5.93 17.59 12.80
N ARG A 628 6.71 18.05 11.82
CA ARG A 628 7.36 17.19 10.82
C ARG A 628 8.86 17.44 10.67
N GLY A 629 9.55 16.45 10.13
CA GLY A 629 10.98 16.50 9.84
C GLY A 629 11.83 16.82 11.06
N LEU A 630 12.71 17.82 10.96
CA LEU A 630 13.61 18.13 12.08
C LEU A 630 12.85 18.47 13.37
N ARG A 631 11.66 19.07 13.30
CA ARG A 631 10.85 19.39 14.49
C ARG A 631 10.44 18.14 15.25
N LEU A 632 10.00 17.11 14.52
CA LEU A 632 9.66 15.80 15.10
C LEU A 632 10.89 15.16 15.75
N CYS A 633 12.04 15.22 15.07
CA CYS A 633 13.31 14.71 15.57
C CYS A 633 13.77 15.42 16.86
N LEU A 634 13.62 16.74 16.93
CA LEU A 634 13.99 17.54 18.12
C LEU A 634 13.05 17.27 19.29
N GLN A 635 11.76 17.05 19.05
CA GLN A 635 10.82 16.62 20.10
C GLN A 635 11.08 15.18 20.58
N ASN A 636 11.64 14.33 19.73
CA ASN A 636 11.90 12.92 20.00
C ASN A 636 13.39 12.61 19.98
N GLU A 637 14.18 13.28 20.82
CA GLU A 637 15.64 13.17 20.82
C GLU A 637 16.18 11.74 20.88
N LYS A 638 15.51 10.82 21.58
CA LYS A 638 15.95 9.42 21.67
C LYS A 638 15.97 8.77 20.28
N LEU A 639 14.91 8.95 19.50
CA LEU A 639 14.81 8.46 18.13
C LEU A 639 15.89 9.12 17.26
N PHE A 640 16.05 10.42 17.40
CA PHE A 640 17.00 11.18 16.59
C PHE A 640 18.46 10.81 16.89
N LYS A 641 18.83 10.67 18.17
CA LYS A 641 20.17 10.25 18.62
C LYS A 641 20.57 8.89 18.04
N VAL A 642 19.63 7.95 17.92
CA VAL A 642 19.88 6.65 17.26
C VAL A 642 20.28 6.85 15.80
N GLN A 643 19.55 7.69 15.05
CA GLN A 643 19.90 7.99 13.65
C GLN A 643 21.25 8.71 13.54
N LEU A 644 21.50 9.72 14.39
CA LEU A 644 22.74 10.50 14.38
C LEU A 644 23.96 9.61 14.71
N SER A 645 23.87 8.72 15.71
CA SER A 645 24.92 7.77 16.04
C SER A 645 25.21 6.81 14.89
N ALA A 646 24.17 6.27 14.23
CA ALA A 646 24.32 5.42 13.05
C ALA A 646 25.03 6.14 11.88
N LEU A 647 24.66 7.40 11.61
CA LEU A 647 25.29 8.23 10.58
C LEU A 647 26.76 8.52 10.89
N LEU A 648 27.09 8.84 12.15
CA LEU A 648 28.48 9.09 12.59
C LEU A 648 29.35 7.82 12.49
N ARG A 649 28.78 6.66 12.83
CA ARG A 649 29.45 5.36 12.66
C ARG A 649 29.68 5.02 11.19
N ALA A 650 28.71 5.29 10.32
CA ALA A 650 28.87 5.08 8.89
C ALA A 650 29.94 6.04 8.32
N ARG A 651 29.89 7.32 8.72
CA ARG A 651 30.88 8.34 8.35
C ARG A 651 32.31 7.97 8.73
N ALA A 652 32.51 7.30 9.87
CA ALA A 652 33.83 6.82 10.29
C ALA A 652 34.52 5.91 9.25
N LYS A 653 33.72 5.13 8.51
CA LYS A 653 34.21 4.22 7.47
C LYS A 653 34.10 4.79 6.06
N HIS A 654 33.19 5.74 5.86
CA HIS A 654 32.83 6.27 4.55
C HIS A 654 32.96 7.81 4.53
N PRO A 655 34.16 8.35 4.20
CA PRO A 655 34.43 9.79 4.13
C PRO A 655 33.69 10.56 3.01
N ASN A 656 32.87 9.88 2.24
CA ASN A 656 31.97 10.46 1.24
C ASN A 656 30.54 10.67 1.75
N LEU A 657 30.21 10.22 2.97
CA LEU A 657 28.88 10.38 3.57
C LEU A 657 28.73 11.77 4.20
N HIS A 658 27.67 12.49 3.86
CA HIS A 658 27.30 13.79 4.40
C HIS A 658 25.87 13.76 4.93
N VAL A 659 25.53 14.72 5.81
CA VAL A 659 24.22 14.75 6.48
C VAL A 659 23.48 16.02 6.15
N MET A 660 22.18 15.90 5.92
CA MET A 660 21.29 17.03 5.66
C MET A 660 20.07 17.00 6.58
N PHE A 661 19.73 18.15 7.16
CA PHE A 661 18.52 18.31 7.98
C PHE A 661 17.34 18.88 7.15
N PRO A 662 16.17 18.22 7.16
CA PRO A 662 14.93 18.71 6.52
C PRO A 662 14.21 19.75 7.39
N MET A 663 13.29 20.51 6.80
CA MET A 663 12.32 21.37 7.47
C MET A 663 12.91 22.45 8.41
N VAL A 664 14.18 22.81 8.21
CA VAL A 664 14.86 23.85 9.00
C VAL A 664 14.26 25.20 8.70
N SER A 665 13.76 25.90 9.71
CA SER A 665 13.14 27.22 9.58
C SER A 665 14.01 28.31 10.19
N THR A 666 14.66 28.01 11.33
CA THR A 666 15.44 29.00 12.09
C THR A 666 16.85 28.51 12.43
N PRO A 667 17.80 29.44 12.68
CA PRO A 667 19.14 29.08 13.16
C PRO A 667 19.15 28.30 14.48
N GLU A 668 18.17 28.55 15.36
CA GLU A 668 18.05 27.85 16.65
C GLU A 668 17.77 26.36 16.48
N GLU A 669 16.87 25.97 15.56
CA GLU A 669 16.62 24.56 15.24
C GLU A 669 17.90 23.88 14.72
N LEU A 670 18.64 24.56 13.85
CA LEU A 670 19.91 24.07 13.33
C LEU A 670 20.96 23.90 14.44
N HIS A 671 21.07 24.87 15.36
CA HIS A 671 21.99 24.78 16.49
C HIS A 671 21.64 23.60 17.41
N GLN A 672 20.36 23.36 17.69
CA GLN A 672 19.92 22.22 18.49
C GLN A 672 20.30 20.90 17.80
N ALA A 673 20.03 20.76 16.50
CA ALA A 673 20.40 19.56 15.75
C ALA A 673 21.92 19.31 15.73
N LYS A 674 22.74 20.36 15.50
CA LYS A 674 24.21 20.28 15.57
C LYS A 674 24.69 19.92 16.98
N SER A 675 24.04 20.42 18.03
CA SER A 675 24.37 20.06 19.42
C SER A 675 24.13 18.57 19.68
N LEU A 676 22.98 18.03 19.27
CA LEU A 676 22.69 16.61 19.45
C LEU A 676 23.65 15.71 18.65
N LEU A 677 24.03 16.12 17.44
CA LEU A 677 25.05 15.43 16.65
C LEU A 677 26.41 15.42 17.38
N ASN A 678 26.83 16.55 17.94
CA ASN A 678 28.06 16.66 18.73
C ASN A 678 28.02 15.80 20.00
N ASP A 679 26.87 15.73 20.67
CA ASP A 679 26.69 14.87 21.85
C ASP A 679 26.86 13.38 21.49
N CYS A 680 26.24 12.94 20.38
CA CYS A 680 26.42 11.57 19.85
C CYS A 680 27.88 11.31 19.45
N HIS A 681 28.52 12.26 18.79
CA HIS A 681 29.94 12.15 18.42
C HIS A 681 30.84 11.99 19.66
N ASN A 682 30.64 12.83 20.68
CA ASN A 682 31.37 12.76 21.94
C ASN A 682 31.10 11.46 22.71
N ALA A 683 29.89 10.88 22.59
CA ALA A 683 29.59 9.57 23.15
C ALA A 683 30.38 8.45 22.44
N LEU A 684 30.35 8.42 21.10
CA LEU A 684 31.10 7.44 20.31
C LEU A 684 32.62 7.51 20.57
N GLN A 685 33.18 8.72 20.71
CA GLN A 685 34.60 8.91 21.05
C GLN A 685 34.94 8.33 22.44
N ARG A 686 34.04 8.50 23.44
CA ARG A 686 34.20 7.90 24.77
C ARG A 686 34.14 6.36 24.72
N ASP A 687 33.34 5.81 23.82
CA ASP A 687 33.23 4.37 23.58
C ASP A 687 34.37 3.82 22.70
N GLY A 688 35.35 4.64 22.35
CA GLY A 688 36.53 4.25 21.56
C GLY A 688 36.26 4.10 20.05
N ILE A 689 35.10 4.56 19.57
CA ILE A 689 34.74 4.55 18.15
C ILE A 689 35.20 5.88 17.53
N SER A 690 36.33 5.84 16.82
CA SER A 690 36.80 6.97 16.03
C SER A 690 35.75 7.32 14.97
N SER A 691 35.09 8.45 15.11
CA SER A 691 34.15 9.01 14.13
C SER A 691 34.62 10.39 13.71
N ALA A 692 34.29 10.82 12.49
CA ALA A 692 34.46 12.19 12.04
C ALA A 692 33.09 12.85 11.92
N ILE A 693 32.99 14.14 12.21
CA ILE A 693 31.77 14.89 11.95
C ILE A 693 31.64 15.04 10.42
N PRO A 694 30.53 14.61 9.80
CA PRO A 694 30.30 14.79 8.37
C PRO A 694 30.09 16.27 8.04
N ASP A 695 30.26 16.67 6.77
CA ASP A 695 29.72 17.96 6.35
C ASP A 695 28.21 17.97 6.54
N ILE A 696 27.72 19.10 7.07
CA ILE A 696 26.33 19.29 7.43
C ILE A 696 25.73 20.26 6.43
N GLY A 697 24.63 19.87 5.81
CA GLY A 697 23.79 20.76 5.02
C GLY A 697 22.38 20.87 5.58
N ILE A 698 21.59 21.74 4.96
CA ILE A 698 20.16 21.84 5.24
C ILE A 698 19.37 21.84 3.93
N MET A 699 18.13 21.35 4.03
CA MET A 699 17.18 21.48 2.95
C MET A 699 16.53 22.88 3.01
N ILE A 700 16.66 23.63 1.92
CA ILE A 700 15.96 24.91 1.72
C ILE A 700 14.59 24.59 1.10
N GLU A 701 13.61 24.34 1.96
CA GLU A 701 12.28 23.92 1.54
C GLU A 701 11.14 24.67 2.24
N VAL A 702 11.45 25.55 3.19
CA VAL A 702 10.47 26.44 3.82
C VAL A 702 10.84 27.90 3.50
N PRO A 703 9.86 28.80 3.27
CA PRO A 703 10.14 30.21 2.96
C PRO A 703 10.98 30.90 4.03
N ALA A 704 10.79 30.54 5.31
CA ALA A 704 11.59 31.04 6.41
C ALA A 704 13.10 30.74 6.24
N ALA A 705 13.44 29.55 5.74
CA ALA A 705 14.84 29.17 5.47
C ALA A 705 15.44 30.04 4.36
N VAL A 706 14.68 30.34 3.31
CA VAL A 706 15.13 31.20 2.20
C VAL A 706 15.42 32.61 2.72
N VAL A 707 14.51 33.18 3.50
CA VAL A 707 14.68 34.52 4.08
C VAL A 707 15.86 34.57 5.06
N ASN A 708 16.08 33.49 5.82
CA ASN A 708 17.19 33.35 6.75
C ASN A 708 18.47 32.75 6.13
N ALA A 709 18.51 32.57 4.80
CA ALA A 709 19.55 31.78 4.14
C ALA A 709 20.96 32.34 4.40
N LYS A 710 21.12 33.66 4.49
CA LYS A 710 22.43 34.28 4.79
C LYS A 710 22.97 33.95 6.18
N GLN A 711 22.10 33.78 7.17
CA GLN A 711 22.47 33.39 8.52
C GLN A 711 22.75 31.89 8.57
N LEU A 712 21.86 31.09 7.97
CA LEU A 712 21.99 29.64 7.92
C LEU A 712 23.25 29.19 7.15
N ALA A 713 23.61 29.88 6.06
CA ALA A 713 24.76 29.54 5.21
C ALA A 713 26.11 29.64 5.94
N LYS A 714 26.20 30.41 7.03
CA LYS A 714 27.41 30.51 7.85
C LYS A 714 27.64 29.30 8.73
N GLU A 715 26.59 28.51 8.96
CA GLU A 715 26.57 27.41 9.91
C GLU A 715 26.62 26.02 9.24
N VAL A 716 26.58 25.97 7.91
CA VAL A 716 26.49 24.72 7.13
C VAL A 716 27.50 24.71 6.00
N SER A 717 27.79 23.54 5.45
CA SER A 717 28.72 23.36 4.33
C SER A 717 28.03 23.41 2.97
N PHE A 718 26.71 23.21 2.90
CA PHE A 718 25.95 23.24 1.64
C PHE A 718 24.44 23.42 1.89
N PHE A 719 23.73 23.84 0.83
CA PHE A 719 22.27 23.83 0.75
C PHE A 719 21.78 22.83 -0.29
N SER A 720 20.56 22.34 -0.11
CA SER A 720 19.81 21.64 -1.16
C SER A 720 18.37 22.14 -1.18
N VAL A 721 17.87 22.60 -2.33
CA VAL A 721 16.49 23.08 -2.43
C VAL A 721 15.54 21.89 -2.60
N GLY A 722 14.60 21.75 -1.68
CA GLY A 722 13.48 20.81 -1.77
C GLY A 722 12.29 21.48 -2.45
N THR A 723 12.24 21.48 -3.78
CA THR A 723 11.30 22.34 -4.53
C THR A 723 9.85 21.93 -4.38
N ASN A 724 9.59 20.66 -4.06
CA ASN A 724 8.24 20.15 -3.85
C ASN A 724 7.59 20.84 -2.63
N ASP A 725 8.29 20.85 -1.49
CA ASP A 725 7.82 21.50 -0.26
C ASP A 725 7.95 23.03 -0.35
N LEU A 726 9.03 23.55 -0.97
CA LEU A 726 9.18 24.99 -1.17
C LEU A 726 8.01 25.59 -1.98
N THR A 727 7.63 24.94 -3.08
CA THR A 727 6.50 25.37 -3.90
C THR A 727 5.22 25.38 -3.08
N GLN A 728 4.95 24.29 -2.36
CA GLN A 728 3.74 24.17 -1.54
C GLN A 728 3.63 25.29 -0.51
N TYR A 729 4.69 25.62 0.22
CA TYR A 729 4.62 26.67 1.25
C TYR A 729 4.70 28.09 0.69
N VAL A 730 5.43 28.32 -0.40
CA VAL A 730 5.47 29.64 -1.06
C VAL A 730 4.11 29.96 -1.69
N MET A 731 3.46 28.97 -2.29
CA MET A 731 2.17 29.13 -2.95
C MET A 731 0.98 28.89 -2.03
N ALA A 732 1.21 28.43 -0.80
CA ALA A 732 0.18 27.99 0.15
C ALA A 732 -0.83 27.02 -0.48
N ALA A 733 -0.33 26.08 -1.29
CA ALA A 733 -1.14 25.13 -2.05
C ALA A 733 -0.62 23.71 -1.84
N ASP A 734 -1.44 22.88 -1.20
CA ASP A 734 -1.12 21.46 -1.00
C ASP A 734 -1.11 20.73 -2.36
N ARG A 735 -0.01 20.02 -2.64
CA ARG A 735 0.13 19.21 -3.85
C ARG A 735 -0.83 18.01 -3.92
N GLY A 736 -1.31 17.53 -2.77
CA GLY A 736 -2.34 16.49 -2.69
C GLY A 736 -3.73 17.00 -3.01
N ASN A 737 -3.92 18.32 -3.00
CA ASN A 737 -5.23 18.95 -3.18
C ASN A 737 -5.46 19.37 -4.64
N ASN A 738 -6.30 18.60 -5.34
CA ASN A 738 -6.61 18.83 -6.75
C ASN A 738 -7.22 20.22 -7.02
N ALA A 739 -7.99 20.79 -6.09
CA ALA A 739 -8.67 22.06 -6.28
C ALA A 739 -7.69 23.24 -6.41
N VAL A 740 -6.49 23.12 -5.83
CA VAL A 740 -5.43 24.14 -5.89
C VAL A 740 -4.21 23.70 -6.70
N SER A 741 -4.30 22.56 -7.39
CA SER A 741 -3.20 22.01 -8.20
C SER A 741 -2.66 22.98 -9.26
N TYR A 742 -3.49 23.90 -9.78
CA TYR A 742 -3.08 24.96 -10.71
C TYR A 742 -2.04 25.94 -10.14
N LEU A 743 -1.90 26.01 -8.81
CA LEU A 743 -0.87 26.81 -8.13
C LEU A 743 0.45 26.04 -7.95
N VAL A 744 0.40 24.71 -8.00
CA VAL A 744 1.51 23.80 -7.66
C VAL A 744 2.43 23.64 -8.87
N SER A 745 3.28 24.64 -9.11
CA SER A 745 4.34 24.57 -10.11
C SER A 745 5.67 25.10 -9.55
N ALA A 746 6.75 24.33 -9.70
CA ALA A 746 8.09 24.76 -9.31
C ALA A 746 8.62 25.93 -10.16
N THR A 747 7.98 26.22 -11.30
CA THR A 747 8.33 27.33 -12.20
C THR A 747 7.51 28.60 -11.93
N GLN A 748 6.73 28.64 -10.84
CA GLN A 748 6.07 29.88 -10.42
C GLN A 748 7.11 31.00 -10.21
N PRO A 749 6.82 32.26 -10.63
CA PRO A 749 7.78 33.36 -10.48
C PRO A 749 8.28 33.54 -9.04
N ALA A 750 7.39 33.37 -8.06
CA ALA A 750 7.74 33.47 -6.64
C ALA A 750 8.73 32.38 -6.20
N VAL A 751 8.55 31.15 -6.68
CA VAL A 751 9.43 30.01 -6.36
C VAL A 751 10.80 30.20 -6.98
N LEU A 752 10.89 30.60 -8.25
CA LEU A 752 12.18 30.89 -8.91
C LEU A 752 12.96 31.99 -8.19
N ARG A 753 12.29 33.06 -7.76
CA ARG A 753 12.94 34.13 -6.96
C ARG A 753 13.42 33.63 -5.60
N MET A 754 12.68 32.73 -4.95
CA MET A 754 13.13 32.11 -3.69
C MET A 754 14.38 31.25 -3.91
N ILE A 755 14.46 30.51 -5.03
CA ILE A 755 15.66 29.76 -5.41
C ILE A 755 16.84 30.71 -5.66
N GLU A 756 16.65 31.80 -6.43
CA GLU A 756 17.70 32.79 -6.68
C GLU A 756 18.25 33.38 -5.36
N LEU A 757 17.37 33.73 -4.42
CA LEU A 757 17.76 34.25 -3.12
C LEU A 757 18.61 33.24 -2.32
N ALA A 758 18.22 31.97 -2.33
CA ALA A 758 18.96 30.90 -1.67
C ALA A 758 20.33 30.66 -2.33
N VAL A 759 20.40 30.66 -3.67
CA VAL A 759 21.65 30.51 -4.42
C VAL A 759 22.62 31.63 -4.09
N LYS A 760 22.14 32.88 -4.16
CA LYS A 760 22.95 34.04 -3.81
C LYS A 760 23.48 33.97 -2.38
N ALA A 761 22.64 33.56 -1.42
CA ALA A 761 23.07 33.43 -0.03
C ALA A 761 24.13 32.34 0.17
N ALA A 762 24.01 31.22 -0.55
CA ALA A 762 25.01 30.14 -0.52
C ALA A 762 26.36 30.62 -1.06
N HIS A 763 26.36 31.24 -2.25
CA HIS A 763 27.58 31.72 -2.90
C HIS A 763 28.22 32.90 -2.14
N ASP A 764 27.43 33.82 -1.58
CA ASP A 764 27.92 34.91 -0.71
C ASP A 764 28.68 34.35 0.52
N ALA A 765 28.31 33.16 1.00
CA ALA A 765 28.96 32.45 2.10
C ALA A 765 30.07 31.48 1.66
N GLY A 766 30.26 31.28 0.35
CA GLY A 766 31.26 30.37 -0.21
C GLY A 766 30.89 28.88 -0.11
N ILE A 767 29.61 28.55 0.02
CA ILE A 767 29.12 27.16 0.07
C ILE A 767 28.37 26.79 -1.22
N THR A 768 28.27 25.48 -1.49
CA THR A 768 27.55 24.98 -2.68
C THR A 768 26.05 24.85 -2.44
N ILE A 769 25.24 25.00 -3.48
CA ILE A 769 23.81 24.76 -3.46
C ILE A 769 23.38 23.77 -4.55
N GLY A 770 22.59 22.78 -4.15
CA GLY A 770 21.94 21.84 -5.06
C GLY A 770 20.42 21.98 -5.11
N ILE A 771 19.78 21.25 -6.01
CA ILE A 771 18.33 21.03 -6.02
C ILE A 771 18.07 19.53 -6.06
N CYS A 772 17.17 19.04 -5.20
CA CYS A 772 16.79 17.62 -5.14
C CYS A 772 15.29 17.35 -5.38
N GLY A 773 14.49 18.40 -5.59
CA GLY A 773 13.10 18.25 -6.01
C GLY A 773 12.97 17.98 -7.52
N GLU A 774 11.74 17.70 -7.97
CA GLU A 774 11.48 17.16 -9.32
C GLU A 774 11.99 18.05 -10.46
N MET A 775 12.02 19.37 -10.26
CA MET A 775 12.49 20.31 -11.28
C MET A 775 13.97 20.11 -11.67
N ALA A 776 14.79 19.53 -10.80
CA ALA A 776 16.19 19.22 -11.11
C ALA A 776 16.32 18.11 -12.18
N GLY A 777 15.27 17.31 -12.35
CA GLY A 777 15.21 16.23 -13.34
C GLY A 777 14.60 16.64 -14.69
N ASP A 778 14.23 17.92 -14.87
CA ASP A 778 13.66 18.43 -16.12
C ASP A 778 14.75 19.03 -17.03
N PRO A 779 15.04 18.40 -18.19
CA PRO A 779 16.02 18.93 -19.15
C PRO A 779 15.69 20.34 -19.65
N LYS A 780 14.41 20.74 -19.70
CA LYS A 780 14.00 22.08 -20.16
C LYS A 780 14.39 23.18 -19.16
N LEU A 781 14.44 22.84 -17.88
CA LEU A 781 14.80 23.77 -16.81
C LEU A 781 16.31 23.79 -16.53
N THR A 782 17.06 22.82 -17.05
CA THR A 782 18.50 22.66 -16.77
C THR A 782 19.29 23.92 -17.11
N GLU A 783 19.06 24.51 -18.30
CA GLU A 783 19.71 25.76 -18.71
C GLU A 783 19.43 26.89 -17.71
N THR A 784 18.16 27.09 -17.34
CA THR A 784 17.75 28.12 -16.39
C THR A 784 18.38 27.93 -15.02
N LEU A 785 18.38 26.70 -14.49
CA LEU A 785 18.95 26.39 -13.18
C LEU A 785 20.46 26.64 -13.14
N ILE A 786 21.18 26.28 -14.20
CA ILE A 786 22.60 26.60 -14.37
C ILE A 786 22.79 28.12 -14.39
N GLY A 787 21.96 28.84 -15.16
CA GLY A 787 22.01 30.30 -15.27
C GLY A 787 21.70 31.04 -13.97
N MET A 788 20.93 30.41 -13.07
CA MET A 788 20.68 30.93 -11.72
C MET A 788 21.85 30.69 -10.76
N GLY A 789 22.81 29.83 -11.13
CA GLY A 789 23.98 29.48 -10.32
C GLY A 789 23.81 28.21 -9.48
N VAL A 790 22.92 27.29 -9.85
CA VAL A 790 22.80 26.01 -9.14
C VAL A 790 24.01 25.12 -9.45
N ASP A 791 24.71 24.65 -8.40
CA ASP A 791 25.95 23.87 -8.55
C ASP A 791 25.68 22.38 -8.79
N LYS A 792 24.57 21.86 -8.25
CA LYS A 792 24.24 20.42 -8.24
C LYS A 792 22.77 20.16 -8.58
N LEU A 793 22.52 19.19 -9.44
CA LEU A 793 21.17 18.73 -9.79
C LEU A 793 21.02 17.28 -9.33
N SER A 794 20.01 16.98 -8.52
CA SER A 794 19.75 15.63 -8.00
C SER A 794 18.34 15.16 -8.33
N MET A 795 18.22 14.00 -8.96
CA MET A 795 16.98 13.52 -9.58
C MET A 795 16.83 11.99 -9.56
N SER A 796 15.69 11.48 -10.04
CA SER A 796 15.53 10.04 -10.28
C SER A 796 16.57 9.52 -11.29
N PRO A 797 17.15 8.31 -11.09
CA PRO A 797 18.15 7.72 -11.99
C PRO A 797 17.81 7.79 -13.48
N ILE A 798 16.54 7.58 -13.83
CA ILE A 798 16.08 7.54 -15.23
C ILE A 798 16.23 8.89 -15.97
N ARG A 799 16.31 10.01 -15.24
CA ARG A 799 16.44 11.36 -15.82
C ARG A 799 17.89 11.82 -16.00
N ILE A 800 18.86 11.14 -15.39
CA ILE A 800 20.28 11.56 -15.33
C ILE A 800 20.86 11.77 -16.73
N ALA A 801 20.69 10.81 -17.64
CA ALA A 801 21.26 10.90 -18.98
C ALA A 801 20.76 12.14 -19.75
N ALA A 802 19.44 12.39 -19.69
CA ALA A 802 18.82 13.52 -20.37
C ALA A 802 19.28 14.87 -19.79
N VAL A 803 19.38 14.98 -18.45
CA VAL A 803 19.87 16.20 -17.80
C VAL A 803 21.35 16.43 -18.09
N LYS A 804 22.20 15.40 -18.05
CA LYS A 804 23.61 15.54 -18.46
C LYS A 804 23.77 16.05 -19.89
N GLN A 805 22.94 15.56 -20.81
CA GLN A 805 22.92 16.05 -22.18
C GLN A 805 22.49 17.51 -22.26
N ALA A 806 21.48 17.93 -21.47
CA ALA A 806 21.05 19.31 -21.39
C ALA A 806 22.12 20.24 -20.81
N VAL A 807 22.89 19.79 -19.79
CA VAL A 807 24.06 20.51 -19.28
C VAL A 807 25.07 20.72 -20.42
N ARG A 808 25.41 19.67 -21.18
CA ARG A 808 26.36 19.76 -22.32
C ARG A 808 25.88 20.64 -23.46
N ALA A 809 24.57 20.77 -23.62
CA ALA A 809 23.96 21.66 -24.59
C ALA A 809 23.93 23.13 -24.12
N THR A 810 24.18 23.38 -22.83
CA THR A 810 24.10 24.72 -22.23
C THR A 810 25.41 25.49 -22.39
N HIS A 811 25.30 26.77 -22.76
CA HIS A 811 26.38 27.75 -22.61
C HIS A 811 26.06 28.66 -21.43
N HIS A 812 26.88 28.63 -20.37
CA HIS A 812 26.59 29.28 -19.09
C HIS A 812 26.27 30.79 -19.23
N GLN A 813 27.01 31.53 -20.05
CA GLN A 813 26.72 32.96 -20.26
C GLN A 813 25.34 33.23 -20.89
N GLN A 814 24.83 32.33 -21.72
CA GLN A 814 23.48 32.46 -22.30
C GLN A 814 22.42 32.06 -21.27
N ALA A 815 22.68 31.00 -20.52
CA ALA A 815 21.86 30.56 -19.40
C ALA A 815 21.65 31.68 -18.37
N GLU A 816 22.69 32.42 -17.98
CA GLU A 816 22.57 33.56 -17.06
C GLU A 816 21.62 34.65 -17.57
N ARG A 817 21.59 34.89 -18.89
CA ARG A 817 20.68 35.88 -19.50
C ARG A 817 19.25 35.37 -19.47
N LYS A 818 19.03 34.12 -19.89
CA LYS A 818 17.72 33.47 -19.87
C LYS A 818 17.14 33.38 -18.46
N ALA A 819 17.96 33.04 -17.46
CA ALA A 819 17.55 33.04 -16.06
C ALA A 819 17.07 34.43 -15.60
N LYS A 820 17.79 35.51 -15.95
CA LYS A 820 17.36 36.88 -15.64
C LYS A 820 16.05 37.26 -16.34
N GLU A 821 15.84 36.85 -17.58
CA GLU A 821 14.59 37.07 -18.31
C GLU A 821 13.41 36.36 -17.62
N LEU A 822 13.60 35.09 -17.24
CA LEU A 822 12.60 34.29 -16.53
C LEU A 822 12.26 34.86 -15.14
N LEU A 823 13.26 35.33 -14.39
CA LEU A 823 13.05 35.94 -13.07
C LEU A 823 12.25 37.26 -13.13
N ASN A 824 12.33 37.96 -14.27
CA ASN A 824 11.57 39.18 -14.55
C ASN A 824 10.15 38.91 -15.05
N ALA A 825 9.81 37.69 -15.42
CA ALA A 825 8.44 37.35 -15.79
C ALA A 825 7.49 37.55 -14.59
N GLU A 826 6.29 38.03 -14.87
CA GLU A 826 5.28 38.34 -13.86
C GLU A 826 4.34 37.16 -13.60
N THR A 827 4.21 36.26 -14.57
CA THR A 827 3.19 35.20 -14.55
C THR A 827 3.75 33.85 -15.00
N LEU A 828 3.15 32.77 -14.53
CA LEU A 828 3.50 31.41 -14.95
C LEU A 828 3.37 31.20 -16.46
N PRO A 829 2.30 31.65 -17.17
CA PRO A 829 2.22 31.50 -18.62
C PRO A 829 3.36 32.19 -19.39
N GLN A 830 3.84 33.34 -18.91
CA GLN A 830 5.00 34.01 -19.51
C GLN A 830 6.27 33.16 -19.36
N ILE A 831 6.48 32.58 -18.17
CA ILE A 831 7.60 31.66 -17.91
C ILE A 831 7.52 30.44 -18.82
N LEU A 832 6.36 29.80 -18.90
CA LEU A 832 6.16 28.63 -19.75
C LEU A 832 6.35 28.92 -21.24
N ALA A 833 6.06 30.15 -21.69
CA ALA A 833 6.31 30.56 -23.08
C ALA A 833 7.79 30.83 -23.39
N MET A 834 8.61 31.06 -22.36
CA MET A 834 10.06 31.30 -22.47
C MET A 834 10.91 30.02 -22.37
N LEU A 835 10.33 28.94 -21.83
CA LEU A 835 10.94 27.61 -21.70
C LEU A 835 10.70 26.77 -22.94
#